data_AF-A0A7X4DHN2-F1
#
_entry.id   AF-A0A7X4DHN2-F1
#
_cell.length_a   1.000
_cell.length_b   1.000
_cell.length_c   1.000
_cell.angle_alpha   90.00
_cell.angle_beta   90.00
_cell.angle_gamma   90.00
#
_symmetry.space_group_name_H-M   'P 1'
#
loop_
_entity.id
_entity.type
_entity.pdbx_description
1 polymer ?
#
loop_
_entity_poly.entity_id
_entity_poly.type
_entity_poly.pdbx_seq_one_letter_code
_entity_poly.pdbx_strand_id
1 'polypeptide(L)'
;MIVADNETAVDLLYYQAVARTVVRVVAEKPDEPLSVGVHGDWGAGKSSVLMMVEEAFEGSERILCVRFNGWLFQGFEDAKAVLIETVVDELLRKLPKHRKVADQAAKVLRRVDWMKVARKTSAYGISLTTGIPHPETMRDLGGAARAVLTKGGEGATAENLATLVGGSNDFLREVEEDSAPEQMHAFRGEFEELLQRADIDRLVVLVDDLDRCLPEIAIETLEAIRLFLFVPRAAFVIAADEGMIEYAVRQHFPDLPVTTGSASYARNYLEKLIQVPFRLPSLGYAETRIYVTLLLVLNDCGEESAEFSKIVGLAREVLRRPWKGPGLDRGAIGEALGSVPEAVERALELSGRIAPILADGARGNPRQIKRFINTMMLRLAIAEERGFQDELNISVLAKIMLAEQFAPELYDAMARGSANTGAFDELDALEASVREEPSGALDTKPADGKDADAAEAASAPELPNLEWAKQWATIEPPVAGHDLRPYVFVTRDRRSSFGAVASLGGLDELVAKLLGSSLQVKQASAEVARLQPLEAEQVFDTLRAKVRDAEELAGEPAGARGLAEISRHHPLLRRALLAFLKDLPVSRLGPWVVTGWRGAFAEEDVKAEFDGLLNAWSKQDENGPLKAAATAATKLARRRGRR
;
A
#
# COMPACT_ATOMS: atom_id res chain seq x y z
N MET A 1 -5.42 24.53 6.19
CA MET A 1 -6.46 23.65 5.59
C MET A 1 -5.93 22.27 5.19
N ILE A 2 -4.65 22.09 4.81
CA ILE A 2 -4.06 20.75 4.63
C ILE A 2 -2.64 20.77 5.20
N VAL A 3 -2.30 19.80 6.06
CA VAL A 3 -0.94 19.61 6.54
C VAL A 3 -0.16 18.86 5.45
N ALA A 4 0.86 19.49 4.86
CA ALA A 4 1.63 18.92 3.76
C ALA A 4 2.19 17.52 4.11
N ASP A 5 1.95 16.49 3.29
CA ASP A 5 2.45 15.11 3.50
C ASP A 5 3.92 14.96 3.05
N ASN A 6 4.79 15.85 3.52
CA ASN A 6 6.23 15.79 3.34
C ASN A 6 6.94 15.46 4.66
N GLU A 7 8.19 15.01 4.55
CA GLU A 7 9.09 14.95 5.68
C GLU A 7 9.26 16.36 6.28
N THR A 8 9.38 16.46 7.60
CA THR A 8 9.62 17.73 8.28
C THR A 8 10.72 17.58 9.33
N ALA A 9 11.54 18.63 9.47
CA ALA A 9 12.49 18.79 10.58
C ALA A 9 11.78 19.14 11.90
N VAL A 10 10.55 19.68 11.84
CA VAL A 10 9.74 19.96 13.02
C VAL A 10 9.28 18.65 13.64
N ASP A 11 10.01 18.23 14.65
CA ASP A 11 9.75 16.99 15.36
C ASP A 11 8.51 17.09 16.25
N LEU A 12 7.40 16.52 15.78
CA LEU A 12 6.12 16.40 16.51
C LEU A 12 6.00 15.10 17.32
N LEU A 13 6.92 14.14 17.12
CA LEU A 13 6.84 12.78 17.68
C LEU A 13 8.04 12.44 18.57
N TYR A 14 8.94 13.38 18.78
CA TYR A 14 10.17 13.23 19.54
C TYR A 14 11.17 12.22 18.92
N TYR A 15 11.17 12.09 17.60
CA TYR A 15 12.15 11.31 16.84
C TYR A 15 13.58 11.86 16.92
N GLN A 16 13.77 13.09 17.41
CA GLN A 16 15.06 13.66 17.73
C GLN A 16 15.86 12.79 18.71
N ALA A 17 15.20 12.03 19.61
CA ALA A 17 15.90 11.07 20.47
C ALA A 17 16.59 9.95 19.68
N VAL A 18 15.93 9.43 18.64
CA VAL A 18 16.50 8.43 17.73
C VAL A 18 17.61 9.06 16.90
N ALA A 19 17.34 10.21 16.26
CA ALA A 19 18.32 10.92 15.43
C ALA A 19 19.61 11.25 16.20
N ARG A 20 19.51 11.80 17.42
CA ARG A 20 20.67 12.08 18.28
C ARG A 20 21.44 10.82 18.69
N THR A 21 20.76 9.68 18.80
CA THR A 21 21.42 8.41 19.10
C THR A 21 22.18 7.90 17.87
N VAL A 22 21.60 8.00 16.68
CA VAL A 22 22.27 7.71 15.40
C VAL A 22 23.51 8.59 15.23
N VAL A 23 23.36 9.91 15.43
CA VAL A 23 24.48 10.88 15.36
C VAL A 23 25.61 10.49 16.30
N ARG A 24 25.30 10.12 17.55
CA ARG A 24 26.31 9.70 18.53
C ARG A 24 27.06 8.45 18.10
N VAL A 25 26.33 7.43 17.66
CA VAL A 25 26.89 6.16 17.19
C VAL A 25 27.77 6.37 15.96
N VAL A 26 27.35 7.25 15.04
CA VAL A 26 28.14 7.63 13.86
C VAL A 26 29.38 8.43 14.23
N ALA A 27 29.33 9.29 15.26
CA ALA A 27 30.46 10.12 15.66
C ALA A 27 31.49 9.39 16.56
N GLU A 28 31.12 8.28 17.21
CA GLU A 28 31.94 7.65 18.27
C GLU A 28 33.25 7.04 17.77
N LYS A 29 33.24 6.42 16.58
CA LYS A 29 34.39 5.72 16.01
C LYS A 29 34.67 6.13 14.55
N PRO A 30 35.19 7.34 14.30
CA PRO A 30 35.31 7.89 12.94
C PRO A 30 36.17 7.04 12.00
N ASP A 31 37.21 6.38 12.50
CA ASP A 31 38.12 5.60 11.66
C ASP A 31 37.60 4.19 11.28
N GLU A 32 36.52 3.70 11.89
CA GLU A 32 35.92 2.39 11.54
C GLU A 32 34.75 2.58 10.57
N PRO A 33 34.62 1.78 9.49
CA PRO A 33 33.44 1.82 8.63
C PRO A 33 32.18 1.38 9.40
N LEU A 34 31.07 2.08 9.20
CA LEU A 34 29.83 1.85 9.94
C LEU A 34 28.59 1.81 9.03
N SER A 35 27.67 0.90 9.30
CA SER A 35 26.35 0.84 8.67
C SER A 35 25.26 0.80 9.73
N VAL A 36 24.39 1.82 9.72
CA VAL A 36 23.26 2.01 10.63
C VAL A 36 21.97 1.90 9.83
N GLY A 37 21.05 1.06 10.28
CA GLY A 37 19.72 0.93 9.68
C GLY A 37 18.69 1.72 10.48
N VAL A 38 17.86 2.51 9.81
CA VAL A 38 16.67 3.15 10.39
C VAL A 38 15.45 2.45 9.78
N HIS A 39 14.89 1.52 10.53
CA HIS A 39 13.82 0.63 10.10
C HIS A 39 12.47 1.07 10.64
N GLY A 40 11.42 0.82 9.86
CA GLY A 40 10.04 1.07 10.24
C GLY A 40 9.13 0.91 9.03
N ASP A 41 7.85 0.71 9.30
CA ASP A 41 6.83 0.58 8.26
C ASP A 41 6.79 1.81 7.35
N TRP A 42 6.16 1.67 6.19
CA TRP A 42 5.94 2.82 5.31
C TRP A 42 5.14 3.93 6.00
N GLY A 43 5.72 5.13 6.10
CA GLY A 43 5.10 6.27 6.80
C GLY A 43 5.45 6.39 8.29
N ALA A 44 6.36 5.55 8.82
CA ALA A 44 6.84 5.62 10.20
C ALA A 44 7.77 6.82 10.51
N GLY A 45 8.15 7.63 9.51
CA GLY A 45 9.00 8.82 9.72
C GLY A 45 10.51 8.59 9.55
N LYS A 46 10.92 7.51 8.85
CA LYS A 46 12.35 7.20 8.57
C LYS A 46 13.09 8.36 7.90
N SER A 47 12.51 8.92 6.85
CA SER A 47 13.08 10.04 6.10
C SER A 47 13.17 11.31 6.95
N SER A 48 12.19 11.57 7.84
CA SER A 48 12.28 12.66 8.82
C SER A 48 13.45 12.47 9.80
N VAL A 49 13.71 11.24 10.25
CA VAL A 49 14.88 10.93 11.08
C VAL A 49 16.18 11.19 10.32
N LEU A 50 16.27 10.81 9.04
CA LEU A 50 17.44 11.13 8.22
C LEU A 50 17.67 12.64 8.09
N MET A 51 16.62 13.43 7.87
CA MET A 51 16.76 14.90 7.83
C MET A 51 17.24 15.48 9.16
N MET A 52 16.75 14.98 10.31
CA MET A 52 17.24 15.40 11.62
C MET A 52 18.71 15.00 11.86
N VAL A 53 19.16 13.87 11.29
CA VAL A 53 20.56 13.46 11.32
C VAL A 53 21.41 14.38 10.44
N GLU A 54 20.94 14.72 9.25
CA GLU A 54 21.59 15.68 8.34
C GLU A 54 21.79 17.04 9.02
N GLU A 55 20.70 17.62 9.54
CA GLU A 55 20.69 18.91 10.25
C GLU A 55 21.65 18.91 11.45
N ALA A 56 21.70 17.80 12.20
CA ALA A 56 22.62 17.66 13.33
C ALA A 56 24.11 17.67 12.91
N PHE A 57 24.42 17.33 11.66
CA PHE A 57 25.77 17.35 11.11
C PHE A 57 26.10 18.62 10.30
N GLU A 58 25.13 19.44 9.88
CA GLU A 58 25.37 20.65 9.07
C GLU A 58 26.39 21.63 9.66
N GLY A 59 26.50 21.70 11.00
CA GLY A 59 27.48 22.54 11.71
C GLY A 59 28.88 21.93 11.89
N SER A 60 29.12 20.71 11.39
CA SER A 60 30.39 20.00 11.59
C SER A 60 31.37 20.25 10.44
N GLU A 61 32.49 20.94 10.70
CA GLU A 61 33.49 21.24 9.66
C GLU A 61 34.21 20.00 9.11
N ARG A 62 34.28 18.92 9.91
CA ARG A 62 35.03 17.68 9.58
C ARG A 62 34.15 16.48 9.28
N ILE A 63 32.82 16.61 9.39
CA ILE A 63 31.87 15.54 9.04
C ILE A 63 31.08 15.98 7.83
N LEU A 64 31.21 15.22 6.74
CA LEU A 64 30.48 15.51 5.51
C LEU A 64 29.26 14.61 5.40
N CYS A 65 28.07 15.22 5.36
CA CYS A 65 26.83 14.49 5.12
C CYS A 65 26.44 14.55 3.62
N VAL A 66 26.08 13.42 3.03
CA VAL A 66 25.62 13.29 1.64
C VAL A 66 24.33 12.50 1.61
N ARG A 67 23.30 13.00 0.93
CA ARG A 67 22.01 12.31 0.78
C ARG A 67 21.93 11.60 -0.56
N PHE A 68 21.49 10.34 -0.52
CA PHE A 68 21.24 9.52 -1.68
C PHE A 68 19.82 8.95 -1.60
N ASN A 69 19.01 9.21 -2.62
CA ASN A 69 17.66 8.66 -2.75
C ASN A 69 17.69 7.58 -3.85
N GLY A 70 17.51 6.31 -3.47
CA GLY A 70 17.58 5.20 -4.42
C GLY A 70 16.45 5.23 -5.46
N TRP A 71 15.28 5.74 -5.06
CA TRP A 71 14.09 5.79 -5.91
C TRP A 71 14.24 6.72 -7.10
N LEU A 72 14.96 7.85 -6.94
CA LEU A 72 15.25 8.78 -8.05
C LEU A 72 16.00 8.13 -9.22
N PHE A 73 16.64 7.00 -8.99
CA PHE A 73 17.45 6.30 -9.97
C PHE A 73 16.87 4.94 -10.37
N GLN A 74 15.61 4.67 -10.03
CA GLN A 74 14.86 3.49 -10.45
C GLN A 74 14.60 3.55 -11.96
N GLY A 75 15.48 2.91 -12.74
CA GLY A 75 15.45 2.93 -14.21
C GLY A 75 16.84 3.06 -14.84
N PHE A 76 17.86 3.39 -14.04
CA PHE A 76 19.24 3.29 -14.48
C PHE A 76 19.71 1.84 -14.39
N GLU A 77 20.41 1.37 -15.42
CA GLU A 77 20.94 -0.01 -15.51
C GLU A 77 22.06 -0.30 -14.49
N ASP A 78 22.59 0.71 -13.78
CA ASP A 78 23.71 0.53 -12.84
C ASP A 78 23.53 1.39 -11.58
N ALA A 79 22.76 0.88 -10.61
CA ALA A 79 22.54 1.55 -9.33
C ALA A 79 23.85 1.74 -8.53
N LYS A 80 24.80 0.80 -8.68
CA LYS A 80 26.09 0.81 -7.99
C LYS A 80 26.91 2.01 -8.42
N ALA A 81 27.03 2.20 -9.73
CA ALA A 81 27.77 3.31 -10.28
C ALA A 81 27.11 4.66 -9.96
N VAL A 82 25.79 4.76 -10.06
CA VAL A 82 25.05 5.99 -9.77
C VAL A 82 25.22 6.42 -8.31
N LEU A 83 25.22 5.48 -7.36
CA LEU A 83 25.51 5.77 -5.96
C LEU A 83 26.92 6.34 -5.80
N ILE A 84 27.94 5.69 -6.37
CA ILE A 84 29.33 6.13 -6.26
C ILE A 84 29.51 7.51 -6.87
N GLU A 85 28.97 7.74 -8.07
CA GLU A 85 29.02 9.03 -8.77
C GLU A 85 28.36 10.13 -7.95
N THR A 86 27.18 9.88 -7.40
CA THR A 86 26.47 10.85 -6.56
C THR A 86 27.28 11.22 -5.32
N VAL A 87 27.90 10.23 -4.66
CA VAL A 87 28.73 10.46 -3.47
C VAL A 87 29.98 11.27 -3.81
N VAL A 88 30.65 10.94 -4.91
CA VAL A 88 31.87 11.64 -5.35
C VAL A 88 31.56 13.06 -5.83
N ASP A 89 30.47 13.26 -6.56
CA ASP A 89 30.04 14.58 -7.02
C ASP A 89 29.67 15.50 -5.86
N GLU A 90 28.95 15.00 -4.86
CA GLU A 90 28.63 15.77 -3.65
C GLU A 90 29.87 16.08 -2.80
N LEU A 91 30.82 15.15 -2.70
CA LEU A 91 32.14 15.40 -2.11
C LEU A 91 32.84 16.57 -2.81
N LEU A 92 32.87 16.57 -4.15
CA LEU A 92 33.51 17.63 -4.93
C LEU A 92 32.79 18.98 -4.81
N ARG A 93 31.45 18.98 -4.79
CA ARG A 93 30.65 20.20 -4.60
C ARG A 93 30.89 20.86 -3.26
N LYS A 94 31.03 20.06 -2.19
CA LYS A 94 31.27 20.58 -0.84
C LYS A 94 32.74 20.93 -0.59
N LEU A 95 33.69 20.40 -1.37
CA LEU A 95 35.13 20.68 -1.26
C LEU A 95 35.76 21.28 -2.55
N PRO A 96 35.21 22.38 -3.12
CA PRO A 96 35.58 22.86 -4.45
C PRO A 96 37.01 23.43 -4.55
N LYS A 97 37.65 23.74 -3.41
CA LYS A 97 38.99 24.36 -3.34
C LYS A 97 40.13 23.35 -3.20
N HIS A 98 39.83 22.05 -3.09
CA HIS A 98 40.84 21.02 -2.86
C HIS A 98 41.26 20.33 -4.16
N ARG A 99 42.22 20.91 -4.88
CA ARG A 99 42.71 20.37 -6.16
C ARG A 99 43.16 18.89 -6.07
N LYS A 100 43.76 18.49 -4.95
CA LYS A 100 44.16 17.09 -4.68
C LYS A 100 42.99 16.12 -4.54
N VAL A 101 41.83 16.61 -4.09
CA VAL A 101 40.58 15.85 -3.98
C VAL A 101 39.98 15.70 -5.38
N ALA A 102 39.97 16.76 -6.19
CA ALA A 102 39.51 16.69 -7.58
C ALA A 102 40.30 15.68 -8.43
N ASP A 103 41.63 15.70 -8.33
CA ASP A 103 42.48 14.75 -9.05
C ASP A 103 42.23 13.30 -8.62
N GLN A 104 41.98 13.06 -7.33
CA GLN A 104 41.70 11.73 -6.81
C GLN A 104 40.27 11.25 -7.15
N ALA A 105 39.29 12.13 -7.06
CA ALA A 105 37.91 11.86 -7.45
C ALA A 105 37.82 11.45 -8.93
N ALA A 106 38.59 12.10 -9.80
CA ALA A 106 38.68 11.73 -11.22
C ALA A 106 39.20 10.30 -11.43
N LYS A 107 40.10 9.79 -10.57
CA LYS A 107 40.55 8.39 -10.64
C LYS A 107 39.43 7.42 -10.26
N VAL A 108 38.76 7.71 -9.14
CA VAL A 108 37.61 6.92 -8.65
C VAL A 108 36.53 6.84 -9.74
N LEU A 109 36.16 7.97 -10.34
CA LEU A 109 35.15 8.04 -11.40
C LEU A 109 35.58 7.29 -12.67
N ARG A 110 36.85 7.39 -13.10
CA ARG A 110 37.37 6.62 -14.25
C ARG A 110 37.24 5.11 -14.04
N ARG A 111 37.43 4.62 -12.81
CA ARG A 111 37.21 3.19 -12.50
C ARG A 111 35.74 2.82 -12.57
N VAL A 112 34.83 3.71 -12.16
CA VAL A 112 33.39 3.51 -12.32
C VAL A 112 33.00 3.43 -13.79
N ASP A 113 33.52 4.33 -14.63
CA ASP A 113 33.32 4.30 -16.08
C ASP A 113 33.81 2.97 -16.69
N TRP A 114 34.98 2.49 -16.24
CA TRP A 114 35.48 1.18 -16.65
C TRP A 114 34.54 0.04 -16.25
N MET A 115 34.04 0.03 -15.01
CA MET A 115 33.08 -0.99 -14.54
C MET A 115 31.79 -1.02 -15.38
N LYS A 116 31.28 0.16 -15.77
CA LYS A 116 30.12 0.29 -16.67
C LYS A 116 30.41 -0.29 -18.05
N VAL A 117 31.57 0.02 -18.62
CA VAL A 117 31.97 -0.45 -19.96
C VAL A 117 32.24 -1.95 -19.97
N ALA A 118 32.95 -2.47 -18.96
CA ALA A 118 33.28 -3.89 -18.81
C ALA A 118 32.01 -4.77 -18.73
N ARG A 119 30.98 -4.33 -17.99
CA ARG A 119 29.67 -5.01 -17.93
C ARG A 119 28.95 -5.00 -19.27
N LYS A 120 28.91 -3.86 -19.98
CA LYS A 120 28.34 -3.80 -21.34
C LYS A 120 29.07 -4.72 -22.30
N THR A 121 30.41 -4.78 -22.24
CA THR A 121 31.20 -5.70 -23.06
C THR A 121 31.08 -7.17 -22.64
N SER A 122 30.61 -7.49 -21.43
CA SER A 122 30.32 -8.89 -21.05
C SER A 122 29.06 -9.43 -21.74
N ALA A 123 28.04 -8.59 -21.94
CA ALA A 123 26.84 -8.95 -22.70
C ALA A 123 27.12 -9.10 -24.21
N TYR A 124 28.05 -8.32 -24.76
CA TYR A 124 28.40 -8.37 -26.20
C TYR A 124 29.63 -9.23 -26.53
N GLY A 125 30.54 -9.47 -25.57
CA GLY A 125 31.83 -10.14 -25.77
C GLY A 125 31.86 -11.62 -25.41
N ILE A 126 30.98 -12.09 -24.51
CA ILE A 126 30.81 -13.54 -24.24
C ILE A 126 30.27 -14.25 -25.49
N SER A 127 29.45 -13.57 -26.29
CA SER A 127 28.94 -14.09 -27.57
C SER A 127 30.03 -14.30 -28.62
N LEU A 128 31.10 -13.49 -28.60
CA LEU A 128 32.19 -13.58 -29.58
C LEU A 128 33.26 -14.60 -29.16
N THR A 129 33.42 -14.85 -27.86
CA THR A 129 34.46 -15.74 -27.33
C THR A 129 33.97 -17.17 -27.06
N THR A 130 32.69 -17.37 -26.73
CA THR A 130 32.17 -18.72 -26.36
C THR A 130 31.36 -19.42 -27.45
N GLY A 131 30.92 -18.71 -28.50
CA GLY A 131 30.17 -19.29 -29.61
C GLY A 131 28.75 -19.78 -29.26
N ILE A 132 28.26 -19.54 -28.04
CA ILE A 132 26.91 -19.90 -27.60
C ILE A 132 26.03 -18.64 -27.61
N PRO A 133 25.05 -18.52 -28.52
CA PRO A 133 24.17 -17.36 -28.57
C PRO A 133 23.15 -17.37 -27.42
N HIS A 134 23.09 -16.28 -26.65
CA HIS A 134 22.01 -16.02 -25.67
C HIS A 134 20.75 -15.55 -26.42
N PRO A 135 19.52 -15.98 -26.05
CA PRO A 135 18.29 -15.74 -26.81
C PRO A 135 17.96 -14.26 -27.13
N GLU A 136 18.48 -13.31 -26.35
CA GLU A 136 18.27 -11.87 -26.60
C GLU A 136 19.10 -11.33 -27.77
N THR A 137 20.29 -11.90 -28.04
CA THR A 137 21.16 -11.47 -29.16
C THR A 137 20.61 -11.81 -30.55
N MET A 138 19.68 -12.78 -30.66
CA MET A 138 19.05 -13.10 -31.95
C MET A 138 18.08 -12.03 -32.46
N ARG A 139 17.52 -11.19 -31.57
CA ARG A 139 16.57 -10.14 -31.98
C ARG A 139 17.27 -8.96 -32.68
N ASP A 140 18.45 -8.56 -32.20
CA ASP A 140 19.18 -7.42 -32.75
C ASP A 140 20.05 -7.76 -33.95
N LEU A 141 20.55 -9.00 -34.05
CA LEU A 141 21.22 -9.48 -35.28
C LEU A 141 20.29 -9.45 -36.50
N GLY A 142 18.98 -9.64 -36.30
CA GLY A 142 17.98 -9.53 -37.36
C GLY A 142 17.82 -8.12 -37.92
N GLY A 143 18.05 -7.08 -37.11
CA GLY A 143 18.01 -5.67 -37.54
C GLY A 143 19.26 -5.23 -38.30
N ALA A 144 20.44 -5.61 -37.78
CA ALA A 144 21.72 -5.31 -38.42
C ALA A 144 21.91 -6.06 -39.75
N ALA A 145 21.50 -7.33 -39.82
CA ALA A 145 21.52 -8.10 -41.07
C ALA A 145 20.59 -7.50 -42.13
N ARG A 146 19.44 -6.94 -41.73
CA ARG A 146 18.51 -6.28 -42.65
C ARG A 146 19.09 -4.98 -43.22
N ALA A 147 19.81 -4.20 -42.42
CA ALA A 147 20.45 -2.96 -42.86
C ALA A 147 21.53 -3.23 -43.93
N VAL A 148 22.33 -4.30 -43.76
CA VAL A 148 23.35 -4.73 -44.73
C VAL A 148 22.71 -5.31 -46.00
N LEU A 149 21.61 -6.06 -45.89
CA LEU A 149 20.91 -6.63 -47.05
C LEU A 149 20.12 -5.59 -47.87
N THR A 150 19.75 -4.45 -47.27
CA THR A 150 19.03 -3.36 -47.97
C THR A 150 19.93 -2.38 -48.72
N LYS A 151 21.24 -2.35 -48.45
CA LYS A 151 22.21 -1.59 -49.25
C LYS A 151 22.98 -2.56 -50.13
N GLY A 152 22.42 -2.82 -51.31
CA GLY A 152 23.05 -3.69 -52.30
C GLY A 152 24.45 -3.24 -52.69
N GLY A 153 25.35 -4.21 -52.84
CA GLY A 153 26.46 -4.22 -53.78
C GLY A 153 27.69 -3.37 -53.44
N GLU A 154 28.79 -4.09 -53.17
CA GLU A 154 30.21 -3.69 -53.29
C GLU A 154 30.84 -2.92 -52.12
N GLY A 155 31.78 -3.59 -51.42
CA GLY A 155 32.79 -2.92 -50.59
C GLY A 155 32.77 -3.18 -49.07
N ALA A 156 32.44 -4.39 -48.62
CA ALA A 156 32.62 -4.78 -47.21
C ALA A 156 33.95 -5.51 -47.01
N THR A 157 35.07 -4.78 -46.97
CA THR A 157 36.35 -5.29 -46.46
C THR A 157 36.43 -5.08 -44.95
N ALA A 158 37.15 -5.96 -44.25
CA ALA A 158 37.31 -5.93 -42.79
C ALA A 158 37.84 -4.57 -42.25
N GLU A 159 38.52 -3.78 -43.09
CA GLU A 159 38.99 -2.43 -42.76
C GLU A 159 37.85 -1.39 -42.62
N ASN A 160 36.73 -1.56 -43.32
CA ASN A 160 35.57 -0.66 -43.19
C ASN A 160 34.75 -0.94 -41.92
N LEU A 161 34.87 -2.14 -41.33
CA LEU A 161 34.27 -2.46 -40.04
C LEU A 161 35.09 -1.89 -38.87
N ALA A 162 36.42 -1.89 -39.00
CA ALA A 162 37.33 -1.29 -38.01
C ALA A 162 37.19 0.24 -37.92
N THR A 163 36.84 0.91 -39.02
CA THR A 163 36.65 2.37 -39.04
C THR A 163 35.32 2.84 -38.43
N LEU A 164 34.29 1.99 -38.40
CA LEU A 164 33.04 2.26 -37.66
C LEU A 164 33.23 2.17 -36.12
N VAL A 165 34.33 1.57 -35.66
CA VAL A 165 34.76 1.51 -34.26
C VAL A 165 35.88 2.53 -33.97
N GLY A 166 36.46 3.14 -35.01
CA GLY A 166 37.62 4.02 -34.97
C GLY A 166 37.30 5.48 -34.66
N GLY A 167 36.62 5.73 -33.54
CA GLY A 167 36.20 7.06 -33.12
C GLY A 167 36.61 7.41 -31.69
N SER A 168 37.72 6.87 -31.14
CA SER A 168 38.34 7.30 -29.86
C SER A 168 39.69 6.58 -29.66
N ASN A 169 40.71 6.94 -30.43
CA ASN A 169 42.06 6.36 -30.28
C ASN A 169 42.83 6.90 -29.04
N ASP A 170 42.18 7.71 -28.20
CA ASP A 170 42.73 8.27 -26.96
C ASP A 170 42.23 7.56 -25.69
N PHE A 171 41.31 6.58 -25.83
CA PHE A 171 40.76 5.80 -24.71
C PHE A 171 41.39 4.39 -24.56
N LEU A 172 42.30 4.01 -25.47
CA LEU A 172 42.92 2.68 -25.52
C LEU A 172 44.42 2.73 -25.21
N ARG A 173 44.81 3.45 -24.15
CA ARG A 173 46.15 3.34 -23.58
C ARG A 173 46.09 2.74 -22.18
N GLU A 174 46.62 1.53 -22.09
CA GLU A 174 47.12 0.82 -20.91
C GLU A 174 46.18 0.83 -19.70
N VAL A 175 45.17 -0.04 -19.74
CA VAL A 175 44.60 -0.58 -18.50
C VAL A 175 45.03 -2.03 -18.49
N GLU A 176 45.90 -2.38 -17.54
CA GLU A 176 46.28 -3.75 -17.23
C GLU A 176 45.01 -4.61 -17.11
N GLU A 177 45.08 -5.87 -17.56
CA GLU A 177 44.02 -6.87 -17.40
C GLU A 177 43.85 -7.25 -15.91
N ASP A 178 43.60 -6.27 -15.04
CA ASP A 178 43.32 -6.52 -13.64
C ASP A 178 42.02 -7.33 -13.54
N SER A 179 42.07 -8.40 -12.77
CA SER A 179 40.90 -9.21 -12.45
C SER A 179 39.85 -8.39 -11.70
N ALA A 180 38.56 -8.76 -11.80
CA ALA A 180 37.48 -8.05 -11.10
C ALA A 180 37.74 -7.83 -9.57
N PRO A 181 38.37 -8.78 -8.83
CA PRO A 181 38.77 -8.55 -7.44
C PRO A 181 39.86 -7.48 -7.26
N GLU A 182 40.86 -7.43 -8.13
CA GLU A 182 41.94 -6.42 -8.08
C GLU A 182 41.38 -5.02 -8.31
N GLN A 183 40.46 -4.88 -9.27
CA GLN A 183 39.73 -3.62 -9.50
C GLN A 183 38.93 -3.16 -8.29
N MET A 184 38.27 -4.09 -7.58
CA MET A 184 37.55 -3.79 -6.34
C MET A 184 38.50 -3.27 -5.25
N HIS A 185 39.63 -3.95 -5.03
CA HIS A 185 40.62 -3.53 -4.03
C HIS A 185 41.24 -2.17 -4.37
N ALA A 186 41.57 -1.96 -5.65
CA ALA A 186 42.10 -0.69 -6.13
C ALA A 186 41.08 0.44 -5.95
N PHE A 187 39.81 0.21 -6.29
CA PHE A 187 38.74 1.18 -6.05
C PHE A 187 38.64 1.56 -4.57
N ARG A 188 38.59 0.57 -3.67
CA ARG A 188 38.50 0.83 -2.22
C ARG A 188 39.68 1.65 -1.72
N GLY A 189 40.90 1.33 -2.17
CA GLY A 189 42.09 2.10 -1.83
C GLY A 189 42.04 3.53 -2.35
N GLU A 190 41.59 3.73 -3.58
CA GLU A 190 41.46 5.08 -4.17
C GLU A 190 40.37 5.91 -3.49
N PHE A 191 39.26 5.29 -3.12
CA PHE A 191 38.17 5.94 -2.39
C PHE A 191 38.58 6.26 -0.94
N GLU A 192 39.30 5.36 -0.27
CA GLU A 192 39.88 5.65 1.04
C GLU A 192 40.86 6.83 0.97
N GLU A 193 41.76 6.84 -0.02
CA GLU A 193 42.68 7.96 -0.25
C GLU A 193 41.92 9.26 -0.57
N LEU A 194 40.79 9.20 -1.28
CA LEU A 194 39.93 10.35 -1.53
C LEU A 194 39.42 10.95 -0.21
N LEU A 195 38.89 10.14 0.70
CA LEU A 195 38.40 10.60 2.00
C LEU A 195 39.54 11.15 2.88
N GLN A 196 40.73 10.54 2.84
CA GLN A 196 41.91 11.06 3.54
C GLN A 196 42.36 12.42 3.00
N ARG A 197 42.41 12.59 1.68
CA ARG A 197 42.80 13.86 1.02
C ARG A 197 41.76 14.97 1.20
N ALA A 198 40.50 14.60 1.41
CA ALA A 198 39.42 15.51 1.74
C ALA A 198 39.57 16.13 3.15
N ASP A 199 40.47 15.60 3.99
CA ASP A 199 40.68 16.02 5.38
C ASP A 199 39.38 16.05 6.21
N ILE A 200 38.52 15.06 5.96
CA ILE A 200 37.31 14.83 6.75
C ILE A 200 37.57 13.72 7.77
N ASP A 201 36.96 13.85 8.93
CA ASP A 201 36.93 12.78 9.94
C ASP A 201 35.94 11.70 9.54
N ARG A 202 34.82 12.09 8.87
CA ARG A 202 33.82 11.14 8.45
C ARG A 202 32.97 11.61 7.27
N LEU A 203 32.76 10.74 6.30
CA LEU A 203 31.69 10.81 5.31
C LEU A 203 30.48 10.04 5.84
N VAL A 204 29.32 10.71 5.92
CA VAL A 204 28.04 10.12 6.31
C VAL A 204 27.12 10.13 5.09
N VAL A 205 26.81 8.96 4.56
CA VAL A 205 25.88 8.80 3.43
C VAL A 205 24.51 8.39 3.97
N LEU A 206 23.52 9.28 3.84
CA LEU A 206 22.13 9.03 4.18
C LEU A 206 21.42 8.43 2.98
N VAL A 207 21.00 7.17 3.09
CA VAL A 207 20.39 6.40 2.01
C VAL A 207 18.90 6.26 2.30
N ASP A 208 18.07 6.80 1.42
CA ASP A 208 16.60 6.88 1.60
C ASP A 208 15.83 6.23 0.44
N ASP A 209 14.55 5.95 0.70
CA ASP A 209 13.56 5.40 -0.25
C ASP A 209 13.99 4.08 -0.95
N LEU A 210 14.85 3.26 -0.32
CA LEU A 210 15.19 1.94 -0.86
C LEU A 210 13.98 1.00 -0.94
N ASP A 211 13.01 1.18 -0.05
CA ASP A 211 11.74 0.44 -0.04
C ASP A 211 10.80 0.83 -1.18
N ARG A 212 11.10 1.87 -1.96
CA ARG A 212 10.35 2.22 -3.19
C ARG A 212 11.00 1.68 -4.46
N CYS A 213 12.27 1.30 -4.39
CA CYS A 213 13.02 0.76 -5.52
C CYS A 213 12.48 -0.60 -5.99
N LEU A 214 12.78 -0.95 -7.24
CA LEU A 214 12.67 -2.35 -7.68
C LEU A 214 13.59 -3.24 -6.82
N PRO A 215 13.20 -4.50 -6.57
CA PRO A 215 14.00 -5.46 -5.80
C PRO A 215 15.48 -5.48 -6.16
N GLU A 216 15.80 -5.57 -7.45
CA GLU A 216 17.19 -5.65 -7.94
C GLU A 216 17.98 -4.39 -7.59
N ILE A 217 17.40 -3.20 -7.83
CA ILE A 217 18.03 -1.91 -7.54
C ILE A 217 18.30 -1.73 -6.04
N ALA A 218 17.37 -2.15 -5.19
CA ALA A 218 17.56 -2.09 -3.73
C ALA A 218 18.75 -2.96 -3.28
N ILE A 219 18.84 -4.20 -3.78
CA ILE A 219 19.94 -5.11 -3.45
C ILE A 219 21.27 -4.61 -4.03
N GLU A 220 21.28 -4.16 -5.29
CA GLU A 220 22.49 -3.61 -5.90
C GLU A 220 23.03 -2.40 -5.14
N THR A 221 22.16 -1.52 -4.65
CA THR A 221 22.54 -0.36 -3.84
C THR A 221 23.17 -0.80 -2.52
N LEU A 222 22.56 -1.76 -1.82
CA LEU A 222 23.09 -2.30 -0.56
C LEU A 222 24.44 -3.01 -0.76
N GLU A 223 24.59 -3.75 -1.87
CA GLU A 223 25.86 -4.37 -2.25
C GLU A 223 26.93 -3.32 -2.58
N ALA A 224 26.56 -2.23 -3.28
CA ALA A 224 27.48 -1.15 -3.59
C ALA A 224 28.06 -0.52 -2.32
N ILE A 225 27.19 -0.24 -1.36
CA ILE A 225 27.57 0.24 -0.03
C ILE A 225 28.56 -0.72 0.61
N ARG A 226 28.21 -2.02 0.71
CA ARG A 226 29.01 -2.99 1.45
C ARG A 226 30.33 -3.35 0.78
N LEU A 227 30.35 -3.47 -0.55
CA LEU A 227 31.50 -3.98 -1.29
C LEU A 227 32.49 -2.87 -1.65
N PHE A 228 32.00 -1.70 -2.07
CA PHE A 228 32.83 -0.63 -2.63
C PHE A 228 33.06 0.51 -1.64
N LEU A 229 32.00 0.97 -0.97
CA LEU A 229 32.06 2.21 -0.18
C LEU A 229 32.32 1.98 1.31
N PHE A 230 32.33 0.73 1.77
CA PHE A 230 32.59 0.34 3.16
C PHE A 230 34.09 0.39 3.50
N VAL A 231 34.64 1.60 3.56
CA VAL A 231 36.04 1.92 3.88
C VAL A 231 36.15 2.76 5.16
N PRO A 232 37.34 2.83 5.82
CA PRO A 232 37.56 3.73 6.95
C PRO A 232 37.04 5.14 6.68
N ARG A 233 36.47 5.80 7.70
CA ARG A 233 35.85 7.15 7.60
C ARG A 233 34.54 7.21 6.82
N ALA A 234 33.98 6.08 6.34
CA ALA A 234 32.63 6.04 5.79
C ALA A 234 31.61 5.56 6.84
N ALA A 235 30.45 6.22 6.90
CA ALA A 235 29.26 5.72 7.58
C ALA A 235 28.05 5.79 6.64
N PHE A 236 27.18 4.79 6.74
CA PHE A 236 25.92 4.73 6.00
C PHE A 236 24.78 4.72 7.01
N VAL A 237 23.80 5.59 6.80
CA VAL A 237 22.53 5.57 7.55
C VAL A 237 21.43 5.26 6.55
N ILE A 238 20.89 4.05 6.64
CA ILE A 238 20.01 3.47 5.62
C ILE A 238 18.59 3.43 6.16
N ALA A 239 17.71 4.25 5.59
CA ALA A 239 16.27 4.19 5.85
C ALA A 239 15.61 3.18 4.91
N ALA A 240 15.02 2.13 5.47
CA ALA A 240 14.29 1.14 4.69
C ALA A 240 13.24 0.39 5.53
N ASP A 241 12.15 -0.02 4.87
CA ASP A 241 11.21 -1.00 5.40
C ASP A 241 11.84 -2.40 5.39
N GLU A 242 11.92 -3.05 6.57
CA GLU A 242 12.57 -4.36 6.73
C GLU A 242 11.84 -5.45 5.93
N GLY A 243 10.51 -5.40 5.85
CA GLY A 243 9.70 -6.35 5.09
C GLY A 243 9.90 -6.21 3.58
N MET A 244 10.01 -4.98 3.09
CA MET A 244 10.28 -4.72 1.68
C MET A 244 11.68 -5.18 1.26
N ILE A 245 12.70 -4.95 2.10
CA ILE A 245 14.04 -5.46 1.80
C ILE A 245 14.07 -6.99 1.90
N GLU A 246 13.37 -7.60 2.87
CA GLU A 246 13.24 -9.05 2.92
C GLU A 246 12.63 -9.62 1.62
N TYR A 247 11.60 -8.97 1.09
CA TYR A 247 11.00 -9.30 -0.20
C TYR A 247 12.01 -9.17 -1.34
N ALA A 248 12.77 -8.07 -1.38
CA ALA A 248 13.78 -7.84 -2.40
C ALA A 248 14.86 -8.92 -2.43
N VAL A 249 15.35 -9.34 -1.25
CA VAL A 249 16.33 -10.43 -1.12
C VAL A 249 15.76 -11.75 -1.64
N ARG A 250 14.51 -12.08 -1.33
CA ARG A 250 13.86 -13.32 -1.79
C ARG A 250 13.66 -13.35 -3.30
N GLN A 251 13.37 -12.21 -3.92
CA GLN A 251 13.27 -12.12 -5.38
C GLN A 251 14.64 -12.25 -6.05
N HIS A 252 15.67 -11.63 -5.47
CA HIS A 252 17.02 -11.68 -6.02
C HIS A 252 17.68 -13.07 -5.89
N PHE A 253 17.30 -13.84 -4.87
CA PHE A 253 17.75 -15.22 -4.67
C PHE A 253 16.55 -16.18 -4.61
N PRO A 254 15.97 -16.60 -5.76
CA PRO A 254 14.74 -17.39 -5.79
C PRO A 254 14.92 -18.83 -5.26
N ASP A 255 16.12 -19.40 -5.37
CA ASP A 255 16.45 -20.77 -4.95
C ASP A 255 16.88 -20.88 -3.48
N LEU A 256 16.53 -19.89 -2.64
CA LEU A 256 16.91 -19.92 -1.24
C LEU A 256 16.30 -21.14 -0.53
N PRO A 257 17.12 -21.96 0.16
CA PRO A 257 16.59 -23.05 0.96
C PRO A 257 15.63 -22.46 1.99
N VAL A 258 14.43 -23.03 2.11
CA VAL A 258 13.48 -22.70 3.17
C VAL A 258 14.13 -23.10 4.49
N THR A 259 14.86 -22.18 5.10
CA THR A 259 15.57 -22.43 6.34
C THR A 259 14.58 -22.83 7.42
N THR A 260 14.78 -24.00 8.02
CA THR A 260 14.12 -24.44 9.24
C THR A 260 14.77 -23.71 10.44
N GLY A 261 14.28 -22.51 10.75
CA GLY A 261 14.75 -21.67 11.85
C GLY A 261 13.84 -20.45 12.08
N SER A 262 14.03 -19.73 13.18
CA SER A 262 13.21 -18.55 13.54
C SER A 262 13.54 -17.29 12.73
N ALA A 263 14.72 -17.22 12.10
CA ALA A 263 15.15 -16.12 11.24
C ALA A 263 15.27 -16.57 9.78
N SER A 264 14.68 -15.80 8.86
CA SER A 264 14.78 -16.06 7.41
C SER A 264 16.21 -15.76 6.91
N TYR A 265 16.65 -16.41 5.83
CA TYR A 265 17.92 -16.07 5.16
C TYR A 265 18.02 -14.57 4.87
N ALA A 266 16.90 -13.94 4.50
CA ALA A 266 16.83 -12.52 4.23
C ALA A 266 17.22 -11.65 5.43
N ARG A 267 16.82 -12.02 6.65
CA ARG A 267 17.27 -11.34 7.87
C ARG A 267 18.76 -11.49 8.12
N ASN A 268 19.30 -12.71 7.94
CA ASN A 268 20.75 -12.93 8.07
C ASN A 268 21.56 -12.15 7.02
N TYR A 269 21.00 -11.96 5.83
CA TYR A 269 21.59 -11.12 4.79
C TYR A 269 21.59 -9.64 5.22
N LEU A 270 20.47 -9.14 5.74
CA LEU A 270 20.35 -7.78 6.29
C LEU A 270 21.32 -7.53 7.46
N GLU A 271 21.44 -8.46 8.41
CA GLU A 271 22.36 -8.36 9.55
C GLU A 271 23.84 -8.24 9.12
N LYS A 272 24.21 -8.80 7.95
CA LYS A 272 25.57 -8.65 7.40
C LYS A 272 25.81 -7.29 6.75
N LEU A 273 24.75 -6.63 6.28
CA LEU A 273 24.81 -5.33 5.61
C LEU A 273 24.65 -4.17 6.59
N ILE A 274 23.82 -4.34 7.62
CA ILE A 274 23.47 -3.33 8.62
C ILE A 274 24.00 -3.79 9.97
N GLN A 275 24.97 -3.06 10.51
CA GLN A 275 25.61 -3.41 11.78
C GLN A 275 24.79 -2.96 12.98
N VAL A 276 24.13 -1.81 12.89
CA VAL A 276 23.35 -1.23 13.99
C VAL A 276 21.93 -0.94 13.52
N PRO A 277 20.95 -1.80 13.85
CA PRO A 277 19.55 -1.58 13.50
C PRO A 277 18.83 -0.72 14.56
N PHE A 278 18.28 0.42 14.16
CA PHE A 278 17.32 1.22 14.91
C PHE A 278 15.93 0.99 14.32
N ARG A 279 14.99 0.52 15.14
CA ARG A 279 13.58 0.37 14.73
C ARG A 279 12.77 1.53 15.31
N LEU A 280 12.08 2.26 14.44
CA LEU A 280 11.14 3.29 14.87
C LEU A 280 9.92 2.61 15.51
N PRO A 281 9.52 3.03 16.72
CA PRO A 281 8.36 2.46 17.39
C PRO A 281 7.07 2.92 16.69
N SER A 282 6.06 2.05 16.69
CA SER A 282 4.68 2.46 16.42
C SER A 282 4.19 3.38 17.54
N LEU A 283 3.32 4.33 17.18
CA LEU A 283 2.76 5.26 18.16
C LEU A 283 1.78 4.55 19.08
N GLY A 284 1.97 4.71 20.39
CA GLY A 284 0.97 4.33 21.39
C GLY A 284 -0.18 5.34 21.46
N TYR A 285 -1.09 5.11 22.42
CA TYR A 285 -2.24 5.98 22.62
C TYR A 285 -1.84 7.42 22.96
N ALA A 286 -0.94 7.60 23.93
CA ALA A 286 -0.53 8.92 24.40
C ALA A 286 0.18 9.71 23.29
N GLU A 287 1.07 9.05 22.54
CA GLU A 287 1.78 9.63 21.41
C GLU A 287 0.82 9.99 20.27
N THR A 288 -0.12 9.10 19.94
CA THR A 288 -1.15 9.36 18.93
C THR A 288 -2.01 10.55 19.32
N ARG A 289 -2.44 10.63 20.58
CA ARG A 289 -3.23 11.76 21.08
C ARG A 289 -2.47 13.07 20.93
N ILE A 290 -1.23 13.14 21.41
CA ILE A 290 -0.36 14.31 21.29
C ILE A 290 -0.20 14.70 19.82
N TYR A 291 0.08 13.74 18.94
CA TYR A 291 0.30 13.99 17.53
C TYR A 291 -0.94 14.54 16.83
N VAL A 292 -2.11 13.95 17.08
CA VAL A 292 -3.40 14.47 16.58
C VAL A 292 -3.66 15.88 17.10
N THR A 293 -3.44 16.15 18.40
CA THR A 293 -3.59 17.51 18.96
C THR A 293 -2.69 18.50 18.22
N LEU A 294 -1.41 18.16 18.03
CA LEU A 294 -0.45 19.02 17.33
C LEU A 294 -0.86 19.27 15.87
N LEU A 295 -1.33 18.25 15.15
CA LEU A 295 -1.78 18.41 13.75
C LEU A 295 -3.02 19.33 13.65
N LEU A 296 -3.96 19.22 14.57
CA LEU A 296 -5.15 20.07 14.61
C LEU A 296 -4.79 21.51 14.96
N VAL A 297 -3.94 21.73 15.97
CA VAL A 297 -3.44 23.07 16.32
C VAL A 297 -2.62 23.68 15.18
N LEU A 298 -1.76 22.88 14.52
CA LEU A 298 -1.00 23.32 13.35
C LEU A 298 -1.92 23.80 12.22
N ASN A 299 -3.02 23.08 11.98
CA ASN A 299 -3.98 23.48 10.94
C ASN A 299 -4.69 24.81 11.26
N ASP A 300 -5.01 25.05 12.52
CA ASP A 300 -5.78 26.23 12.94
C ASP A 300 -4.89 27.47 13.17
N CYS A 301 -3.71 27.28 13.79
CA CYS A 301 -2.82 28.37 14.18
C CYS A 301 -1.67 28.62 13.19
N GLY A 302 -1.30 27.63 12.37
CA GLY A 302 -0.15 27.70 11.47
C GLY A 302 1.19 27.43 12.16
N GLU A 303 2.17 27.03 11.34
CA GLU A 303 3.51 26.58 11.80
C GLU A 303 4.33 27.70 12.44
N GLU A 304 4.19 28.93 11.95
CA GLU A 304 4.94 30.11 12.42
C GLU A 304 4.34 30.74 13.70
N SER A 305 3.24 30.20 14.21
CA SER A 305 2.61 30.75 15.42
C SER A 305 3.44 30.48 16.68
N ALA A 306 3.52 31.48 17.55
CA ALA A 306 4.23 31.38 18.83
C ALA A 306 3.54 30.39 19.77
N GLU A 307 2.21 30.30 19.69
CA GLU A 307 1.36 29.37 20.41
C GLU A 307 1.71 27.93 20.03
N PHE A 308 1.76 27.62 18.72
CA PHE A 308 2.11 26.28 18.24
C PHE A 308 3.52 25.89 18.69
N SER A 309 4.50 26.79 18.54
CA SER A 309 5.88 26.53 18.97
C SER A 309 6.00 26.21 20.47
N LYS A 310 5.25 26.92 21.32
CA LYS A 310 5.19 26.64 22.77
C LYS A 310 4.56 25.28 23.07
N ILE A 311 3.45 24.95 22.41
CA ILE A 311 2.76 23.66 22.59
C ILE A 311 3.65 22.51 22.12
N VAL A 312 4.36 22.65 20.99
CA VAL A 312 5.35 21.66 20.53
C VAL A 312 6.45 21.45 21.57
N GLY A 313 6.94 22.53 22.20
CA GLY A 313 7.91 22.44 23.30
C GLY A 313 7.39 21.63 24.48
N LEU A 314 6.16 21.90 24.93
CA LEU A 314 5.51 21.15 26.01
C LEU A 314 5.28 19.67 25.62
N ALA A 315 4.80 19.43 24.41
CA ALA A 315 4.56 18.09 23.87
C ALA A 315 5.83 17.26 23.86
N ARG A 316 6.97 17.84 23.46
CA ARG A 316 8.28 17.17 23.50
C ARG A 316 8.69 16.77 24.90
N GLU A 317 8.43 17.61 25.91
CA GLU A 317 8.72 17.25 27.31
C GLU A 317 7.86 16.07 27.79
N VAL A 318 6.59 16.02 27.39
CA VAL A 318 5.69 14.88 27.69
C VAL A 318 6.15 13.61 26.96
N LEU A 319 6.50 13.72 25.68
CA LEU A 319 6.96 12.60 24.82
C LEU A 319 8.30 11.99 25.27
N ARG A 320 9.03 12.63 26.19
CA ARG A 320 10.18 11.97 26.84
C ARG A 320 9.77 10.79 27.71
N ARG A 321 8.56 10.82 28.29
CA ARG A 321 8.02 9.79 29.19
C ARG A 321 6.50 9.63 28.97
N PRO A 322 6.07 9.18 27.78
CA PRO A 322 4.65 9.11 27.40
C PRO A 322 3.84 8.18 28.31
N TRP A 323 4.46 7.21 28.98
CA TRP A 323 3.81 6.30 29.93
C TRP A 323 3.39 6.94 31.26
N LYS A 324 3.75 8.19 31.53
CA LYS A 324 3.43 8.87 32.81
C LYS A 324 2.04 9.51 32.85
N GLY A 325 1.36 9.64 31.73
CA GLY A 325 0.08 10.33 31.67
C GLY A 325 -0.55 10.20 30.29
N PRO A 326 -1.79 10.68 30.13
CA PRO A 326 -2.58 10.42 28.94
C PRO A 326 -2.21 11.32 27.75
N GLY A 327 -1.22 12.20 27.88
CA GLY A 327 -0.73 13.10 26.84
C GLY A 327 -0.62 14.55 27.31
N LEU A 328 -0.85 15.51 26.41
CA LEU A 328 -0.94 16.95 26.73
C LEU A 328 -2.14 17.25 27.64
N ASP A 329 -1.89 17.93 28.76
CA ASP A 329 -2.91 18.31 29.74
C ASP A 329 -3.38 19.77 29.55
N ARG A 330 -4.67 20.02 29.77
CA ARG A 330 -5.28 21.35 29.64
C ARG A 330 -4.66 22.35 30.62
N GLY A 331 -4.41 21.92 31.86
CA GLY A 331 -3.78 22.74 32.89
C GLY A 331 -2.37 23.15 32.49
N ALA A 332 -1.55 22.19 32.05
CA ALA A 332 -0.19 22.45 31.59
C ALA A 332 -0.13 23.41 30.39
N ILE A 333 -1.08 23.32 29.45
CA ILE A 333 -1.20 24.26 28.33
C ILE A 333 -1.61 25.65 28.83
N GLY A 334 -2.58 25.72 29.75
CA GLY A 334 -3.01 26.98 30.35
C GLY A 334 -1.89 27.70 31.09
N GLU A 335 -1.03 26.97 31.81
CA GLU A 335 0.17 27.52 32.46
C GLU A 335 1.19 28.05 31.44
N ALA A 336 1.41 27.32 30.33
CA ALA A 336 2.38 27.71 29.31
C ALA A 336 1.94 28.91 28.44
N LEU A 337 0.64 29.04 28.19
CA LEU A 337 0.06 30.08 27.32
C LEU A 337 -0.62 31.23 28.09
N GLY A 338 -0.82 31.10 29.40
CA GLY A 338 -1.59 32.02 30.25
C GLY A 338 -3.11 31.83 30.16
N SER A 339 -3.61 31.41 29.00
CA SER A 339 -4.98 30.95 28.78
C SER A 339 -5.00 29.92 27.65
N VAL A 340 -5.93 28.97 27.67
CA VAL A 340 -6.07 28.00 26.58
C VAL A 340 -6.89 28.62 25.45
N PRO A 341 -6.32 28.82 24.24
CA PRO A 341 -7.08 29.32 23.10
C PRO A 341 -8.19 28.35 22.69
N GLU A 342 -9.30 28.87 22.18
CA GLU A 342 -10.47 28.05 21.82
C GLU A 342 -10.13 26.95 20.78
N ALA A 343 -9.26 27.27 19.81
CA ALA A 343 -8.77 26.30 18.83
C ALA A 343 -8.03 25.13 19.49
N VAL A 344 -7.20 25.41 20.50
CA VAL A 344 -6.45 24.38 21.24
C VAL A 344 -7.39 23.55 22.11
N GLU A 345 -8.40 24.18 22.72
CA GLU A 345 -9.43 23.48 23.48
C GLU A 345 -10.18 22.47 22.60
N ARG A 346 -10.68 22.91 21.43
CA ARG A 346 -11.33 22.02 20.46
C ARG A 346 -10.42 20.87 19.99
N ALA A 347 -9.14 21.16 19.78
CA ALA A 347 -8.16 20.15 19.40
C ALA A 347 -7.94 19.09 20.50
N LEU A 348 -7.86 19.51 21.77
CA LEU A 348 -7.73 18.60 22.91
C LEU A 348 -8.95 17.70 23.06
N GLU A 349 -10.15 18.26 22.97
CA GLU A 349 -11.40 17.50 23.06
C GLU A 349 -11.54 16.49 21.92
N LEU A 350 -11.33 16.92 20.67
CA LEU A 350 -11.45 16.05 19.51
C LEU A 350 -10.40 14.93 19.54
N SER A 351 -9.13 15.28 19.80
CA SER A 351 -8.03 14.30 19.88
C SER A 351 -8.25 13.26 20.97
N GLY A 352 -8.77 13.65 22.14
CA GLY A 352 -9.11 12.73 23.22
C GLY A 352 -10.11 11.65 22.82
N ARG A 353 -11.09 12.01 21.96
CA ARG A 353 -12.14 11.11 21.48
C ARG A 353 -11.68 10.18 20.37
N ILE A 354 -10.92 10.68 19.40
CA ILE A 354 -10.57 9.91 18.19
C ILE A 354 -9.25 9.14 18.32
N ALA A 355 -8.33 9.57 19.19
CA ALA A 355 -7.02 8.93 19.34
C ALA A 355 -7.05 7.44 19.75
N PRO A 356 -7.97 6.92 20.60
CA PRO A 356 -7.94 5.50 20.98
C PRO A 356 -8.05 4.56 19.78
N ILE A 357 -8.98 4.83 18.87
CA ILE A 357 -9.25 3.96 17.73
C ILE A 357 -8.43 4.33 16.52
N LEU A 358 -8.03 5.60 16.40
CA LEU A 358 -7.04 5.95 15.42
C LEU A 358 -5.69 5.27 15.75
N ALA A 359 -5.31 5.16 17.02
CA ALA A 359 -4.09 4.45 17.43
C ALA A 359 -4.17 2.96 17.07
N ASP A 360 -5.28 2.30 17.39
CA ASP A 360 -5.47 0.86 17.11
C ASP A 360 -5.66 0.59 15.60
N GLY A 361 -6.60 1.30 14.96
CA GLY A 361 -6.92 1.15 13.54
C GLY A 361 -5.76 1.51 12.62
N ALA A 362 -5.07 2.63 12.88
CA ALA A 362 -3.89 3.02 12.10
C ALA A 362 -2.62 2.25 12.50
N ARG A 363 -2.72 1.34 13.48
CA ARG A 363 -1.60 0.58 14.07
C ARG A 363 -0.43 1.48 14.47
N GLY A 364 -0.73 2.68 14.97
CA GLY A 364 0.25 3.68 15.36
C GLY A 364 1.08 4.26 14.22
N ASN A 365 0.61 4.24 12.96
CA ASN A 365 1.33 4.81 11.81
C ASN A 365 1.11 6.34 11.67
N PRO A 366 2.15 7.19 11.82
CA PRO A 366 2.02 8.65 11.74
C PRO A 366 1.42 9.18 10.43
N ARG A 367 1.77 8.58 9.30
CA ARG A 367 1.26 9.03 7.99
C ARG A 367 -0.23 8.75 7.84
N GLN A 368 -0.68 7.58 8.31
CA GLN A 368 -2.11 7.25 8.30
C GLN A 368 -2.91 8.21 9.17
N ILE A 369 -2.40 8.55 10.37
CA ILE A 369 -3.00 9.55 11.25
C ILE A 369 -3.11 10.92 10.54
N LYS A 370 -2.01 11.39 9.94
CA LYS A 370 -1.98 12.67 9.21
C LYS A 370 -2.94 12.68 8.02
N ARG A 371 -2.98 11.59 7.24
CA ARG A 371 -3.92 11.41 6.13
C ARG A 371 -5.37 11.45 6.61
N PHE A 372 -5.68 10.76 7.72
CA PHE A 372 -7.01 10.80 8.31
C PHE A 372 -7.45 12.24 8.64
N ILE A 373 -6.58 13.00 9.33
CA ILE A 373 -6.86 14.40 9.68
C ILE A 373 -7.02 15.27 8.43
N ASN A 374 -6.12 15.14 7.44
CA ASN A 374 -6.22 15.90 6.19
C ASN A 374 -7.50 15.58 5.41
N THR A 375 -7.89 14.30 5.33
CA THR A 375 -9.14 13.88 4.69
C THR A 375 -10.34 14.45 5.43
N MET A 376 -10.31 14.49 6.77
CA MET A 376 -11.39 15.06 7.57
C MET A 376 -11.53 16.57 7.33
N MET A 377 -10.40 17.31 7.32
CA MET A 377 -10.40 18.75 7.01
C MET A 377 -10.91 19.04 5.61
N LEU A 378 -10.51 18.24 4.61
CA LEU A 378 -11.00 18.37 3.25
C LEU A 378 -12.53 18.16 3.17
N ARG A 379 -13.07 17.20 3.91
CA ARG A 379 -14.51 16.90 3.95
C ARG A 379 -15.32 18.00 4.62
N LEU A 380 -14.80 18.59 5.68
CA LEU A 380 -15.39 19.76 6.33
C LEU A 380 -15.40 20.96 5.38
N ALA A 381 -14.28 21.25 4.69
CA ALA A 381 -14.23 22.31 3.69
C ALA A 381 -15.21 22.08 2.53
N ILE A 382 -15.39 20.84 2.07
CA ILE A 382 -16.42 20.52 1.05
C ILE A 382 -17.83 20.80 1.57
N ALA A 383 -18.10 20.52 2.85
CA ALA A 383 -19.40 20.82 3.46
C ALA A 383 -19.63 22.32 3.62
N GLU A 384 -18.58 23.08 3.95
CA GLU A 384 -18.59 24.54 4.04
C GLU A 384 -18.96 25.17 2.69
N GLU A 385 -18.22 24.81 1.64
CA GLU A 385 -18.44 25.32 0.27
C GLU A 385 -19.80 24.93 -0.31
N ARG A 386 -20.40 23.86 0.21
CA ARG A 386 -21.75 23.41 -0.16
C ARG A 386 -22.85 23.93 0.77
N GLY A 387 -22.50 24.65 1.83
CA GLY A 387 -23.44 25.32 2.74
C GLY A 387 -24.18 24.40 3.73
N PHE A 388 -23.63 23.23 4.06
CA PHE A 388 -24.22 22.31 5.05
C PHE A 388 -23.24 21.89 6.17
N GLN A 389 -22.12 22.61 6.34
CA GLN A 389 -21.18 22.33 7.43
C GLN A 389 -21.86 22.32 8.81
N ASP A 390 -22.83 23.20 9.04
CA ASP A 390 -23.55 23.30 10.32
C ASP A 390 -24.39 22.04 10.63
N GLU A 391 -24.66 21.19 9.64
CA GLU A 391 -25.31 19.89 9.82
C GLU A 391 -24.33 18.79 10.27
N LEU A 392 -23.02 19.06 10.20
CA LEU A 392 -21.96 18.10 10.53
C LEU A 392 -21.39 18.35 11.93
N ASN A 393 -21.40 17.30 12.74
CA ASN A 393 -20.61 17.23 13.96
C ASN A 393 -19.24 16.60 13.63
N ILE A 394 -18.15 17.32 13.90
CA ILE A 394 -16.78 16.86 13.58
C ILE A 394 -16.45 15.52 14.27
N SER A 395 -16.94 15.30 15.49
CA SER A 395 -16.69 14.04 16.22
C SER A 395 -17.46 12.87 15.61
N VAL A 396 -18.71 13.08 15.19
CA VAL A 396 -19.52 12.07 14.48
C VAL A 396 -18.92 11.78 13.10
N LEU A 397 -18.50 12.82 12.38
CA LEU A 397 -17.79 12.69 11.12
C LEU A 397 -16.54 11.82 11.30
N ALA A 398 -15.68 12.15 12.25
CA ALA A 398 -14.47 11.37 12.52
C ALA A 398 -14.80 9.90 12.85
N LYS A 399 -15.84 9.64 13.66
CA LYS A 399 -16.30 8.28 13.98
C LYS A 399 -16.74 7.51 12.74
N ILE A 400 -17.50 8.12 11.84
CA ILE A 400 -17.91 7.52 10.56
C ILE A 400 -16.71 7.29 9.64
N MET A 401 -15.75 8.21 9.60
CA MET A 401 -14.51 8.06 8.83
C MET A 401 -13.64 6.90 9.32
N LEU A 402 -13.62 6.64 10.63
CA LEU A 402 -12.93 5.47 11.19
C LEU A 402 -13.57 4.17 10.68
N ALA A 403 -14.91 4.11 10.63
CA ALA A 403 -15.61 2.97 10.05
C ALA A 403 -15.31 2.83 8.55
N GLU A 404 -15.35 3.92 7.78
CA GLU A 404 -15.01 3.91 6.36
C GLU A 404 -13.59 3.37 6.09
N GLN A 405 -12.61 3.76 6.91
CA GLN A 405 -11.22 3.40 6.69
C GLN A 405 -10.88 1.98 7.19
N PHE A 406 -11.48 1.53 8.29
CA PHE A 406 -11.06 0.31 8.99
C PHE A 406 -12.13 -0.80 9.02
N ALA A 407 -13.39 -0.50 8.71
CA ALA A 407 -14.48 -1.46 8.56
C ALA A 407 -15.42 -1.08 7.39
N PRO A 408 -14.96 -1.20 6.13
CA PRO A 408 -15.72 -0.78 4.96
C PRO A 408 -17.10 -1.43 4.87
N GLU A 409 -17.25 -2.68 5.34
CA GLU A 409 -18.52 -3.39 5.32
C GLU A 409 -19.55 -2.78 6.26
N LEU A 410 -19.11 -2.31 7.43
CA LEU A 410 -19.96 -1.57 8.38
C LEU A 410 -20.34 -0.21 7.78
N TYR A 411 -19.38 0.50 7.19
CA TYR A 411 -19.65 1.76 6.51
C TYR A 411 -20.68 1.63 5.38
N ASP A 412 -20.53 0.62 4.53
CA ASP A 412 -21.47 0.39 3.43
C ASP A 412 -22.85 -0.02 3.94
N ALA A 413 -22.94 -0.76 5.06
CA ALA A 413 -24.20 -1.06 5.72
C ALA A 413 -24.88 0.22 6.24
N MET A 414 -24.14 1.08 6.93
CA MET A 414 -24.63 2.38 7.40
C MET A 414 -25.13 3.24 6.23
N ALA A 415 -24.35 3.35 5.16
CA ALA A 415 -24.70 4.16 3.99
C ALA A 415 -25.95 3.66 3.26
N ARG A 416 -26.17 2.34 3.22
CA ARG A 416 -27.41 1.75 2.66
C ARG A 416 -28.61 1.95 3.58
N GLY A 417 -28.44 1.68 4.88
CA GLY A 417 -29.52 1.79 5.87
C GLY A 417 -30.04 3.22 6.01
N SER A 418 -29.14 4.21 6.01
CA SER A 418 -29.50 5.61 6.21
C SER A 418 -29.98 6.35 4.94
N ALA A 419 -30.01 5.69 3.78
CA ALA A 419 -30.24 6.35 2.49
C ALA A 419 -31.60 7.05 2.39
N ASN A 420 -32.64 6.47 3.01
CA ASN A 420 -34.02 6.97 2.90
C ASN A 420 -34.41 7.86 4.09
N THR A 421 -34.09 7.44 5.31
CA THR A 421 -34.58 8.04 6.56
C THR A 421 -33.54 8.90 7.26
N GLY A 422 -32.25 8.77 6.91
CA GLY A 422 -31.15 9.37 7.65
C GLY A 422 -30.75 8.61 8.91
N ALA A 423 -31.59 7.71 9.43
CA ALA A 423 -31.32 6.86 10.59
C ALA A 423 -30.94 5.43 10.17
N PHE A 424 -30.27 4.69 11.04
CA PHE A 424 -29.90 3.29 10.81
C PHE A 424 -30.17 2.46 12.08
N ASP A 425 -31.38 1.88 12.13
CA ASP A 425 -31.94 1.25 13.33
C ASP A 425 -31.07 0.10 13.89
N GLU A 426 -30.42 -0.69 13.03
CA GLU A 426 -29.52 -1.76 13.49
C GLU A 426 -28.28 -1.23 14.23
N LEU A 427 -27.80 -0.03 13.89
CA LEU A 427 -26.69 0.62 14.56
C LEU A 427 -27.11 1.25 15.88
N ASP A 428 -28.30 1.85 15.90
CA ASP A 428 -28.89 2.39 17.13
C ASP A 428 -29.03 1.29 18.19
N ALA A 429 -29.49 0.10 17.77
CA ALA A 429 -29.56 -1.08 18.61
C ALA A 429 -28.18 -1.56 19.09
N LEU A 430 -27.16 -1.55 18.20
CA LEU A 430 -25.79 -1.90 18.58
C LEU A 430 -25.22 -0.94 19.62
N GLU A 431 -25.30 0.38 19.39
CA GLU A 431 -24.79 1.39 20.31
C GLU A 431 -25.51 1.34 21.67
N ALA A 432 -26.82 1.06 21.68
CA ALA A 432 -27.57 0.83 22.92
C ALA A 432 -27.04 -0.40 23.67
N SER A 433 -26.86 -1.53 22.99
CA SER A 433 -26.39 -2.79 23.60
C SER A 433 -25.02 -2.68 24.26
N VAL A 434 -24.11 -1.89 23.67
CA VAL A 434 -22.75 -1.69 24.20
C VAL A 434 -22.73 -0.74 25.40
N ARG A 435 -23.71 0.16 25.50
CA ARG A 435 -23.84 1.13 26.60
C ARG A 435 -24.55 0.54 27.82
N GLU A 436 -25.42 -0.44 27.62
CA GLU A 436 -26.09 -1.16 28.70
C GLU A 436 -25.16 -2.13 29.47
N GLU A 437 -23.94 -2.38 28.98
CA GLU A 437 -22.88 -3.02 29.78
C GLU A 437 -21.93 -2.00 30.44
N PRO A 438 -22.18 -1.58 31.70
CA PRO A 438 -21.13 -0.98 32.52
C PRO A 438 -20.70 -1.89 33.69
N SER A 439 -19.39 -2.14 33.75
CA SER A 439 -18.55 -2.27 34.95
C SER A 439 -18.96 -3.20 36.11
N GLY A 440 -18.17 -4.27 36.32
CA GLY A 440 -17.69 -4.65 37.66
C GLY A 440 -18.53 -5.59 38.53
N ALA A 441 -18.19 -6.89 38.47
CA ALA A 441 -18.11 -7.91 39.52
C ALA A 441 -18.98 -7.83 40.80
N LEU A 442 -19.65 -8.94 41.15
CA LEU A 442 -19.31 -9.80 42.31
C LEU A 442 -20.32 -10.95 42.50
N ASP A 443 -19.79 -12.09 42.93
CA ASP A 443 -20.48 -13.32 43.31
C ASP A 443 -21.82 -13.10 44.06
N THR A 444 -22.93 -13.61 43.53
CA THR A 444 -24.00 -14.16 44.36
C THR A 444 -24.66 -15.37 43.68
N LYS A 445 -24.84 -16.44 44.46
CA LYS A 445 -25.47 -17.71 44.08
C LYS A 445 -26.90 -17.53 43.54
N PRO A 446 -27.41 -18.45 42.71
CA PRO A 446 -28.78 -18.39 42.24
C PRO A 446 -29.73 -18.71 43.40
N ALA A 447 -30.69 -17.81 43.65
CA ALA A 447 -31.86 -18.08 44.47
C ALA A 447 -33.07 -18.27 43.53
N ASP A 448 -33.73 -19.42 43.68
CA ASP A 448 -34.98 -19.78 43.03
C ASP A 448 -36.06 -18.70 43.21
N GLY A 449 -36.75 -18.34 42.13
CA GLY A 449 -37.90 -17.45 42.21
C GLY A 449 -38.45 -17.10 40.84
N LYS A 450 -39.57 -17.72 40.48
CA LYS A 450 -40.35 -17.51 39.27
C LYS A 450 -40.85 -16.06 39.12
N ASP A 451 -41.13 -15.74 37.86
CA ASP A 451 -41.93 -14.61 37.34
C ASP A 451 -41.11 -13.40 36.86
N ALA A 452 -40.72 -13.45 35.58
CA ALA A 452 -40.54 -12.29 34.73
C ALA A 452 -40.90 -12.68 33.30
N ASP A 453 -41.86 -11.94 32.73
CA ASP A 453 -42.28 -12.02 31.33
C ASP A 453 -41.07 -12.02 30.39
N ALA A 454 -41.13 -12.90 29.39
CA ALA A 454 -40.15 -12.96 28.31
C ALA A 454 -40.21 -11.67 27.49
N ALA A 455 -39.41 -10.67 27.88
CA ALA A 455 -38.91 -9.69 26.95
C ALA A 455 -38.12 -10.47 25.88
N GLU A 456 -38.60 -10.40 24.64
CA GLU A 456 -37.89 -10.90 23.47
C GLU A 456 -36.45 -10.39 23.52
N ALA A 457 -35.50 -11.30 23.72
CA ALA A 457 -34.09 -11.01 23.53
C ALA A 457 -33.93 -10.62 22.05
N ALA A 458 -33.74 -9.32 21.79
CA ALA A 458 -33.43 -8.81 20.48
C ALA A 458 -32.27 -9.64 19.90
N SER A 459 -32.52 -10.31 18.77
CA SER A 459 -31.50 -11.04 18.04
C SER A 459 -30.31 -10.11 17.80
N ALA A 460 -29.10 -10.54 18.18
CA ALA A 460 -27.88 -9.78 17.97
C ALA A 460 -27.83 -9.30 16.51
N PRO A 461 -27.55 -8.00 16.26
CA PRO A 461 -27.57 -7.47 14.90
C PRO A 461 -26.55 -8.22 14.04
N GLU A 462 -26.98 -8.73 12.88
CA GLU A 462 -26.11 -9.38 11.89
C GLU A 462 -25.26 -8.33 11.14
N LEU A 463 -24.41 -7.62 11.89
CA LEU A 463 -23.46 -6.64 11.35
C LEU A 463 -22.14 -7.34 10.98
N PRO A 464 -21.57 -7.07 9.79
CA PRO A 464 -20.26 -7.58 9.41
C PRO A 464 -19.18 -7.07 10.38
N ASN A 465 -18.17 -7.90 10.67
CA ASN A 465 -17.08 -7.58 11.62
C ASN A 465 -17.58 -7.16 13.02
N LEU A 466 -18.57 -7.88 13.57
CA LEU A 466 -19.27 -7.56 14.82
C LEU A 466 -18.34 -7.21 16.01
N GLU A 467 -17.21 -7.90 16.18
CA GLU A 467 -16.28 -7.63 17.29
C GLU A 467 -15.59 -6.26 17.17
N TRP A 468 -15.21 -5.86 15.95
CA TRP A 468 -14.67 -4.52 15.71
C TRP A 468 -15.77 -3.46 15.84
N ALA A 469 -16.97 -3.76 15.32
CA ALA A 469 -18.12 -2.86 15.38
C ALA A 469 -18.54 -2.55 16.84
N LYS A 470 -18.48 -3.53 17.75
CA LYS A 470 -18.71 -3.32 19.19
C LYS A 470 -17.70 -2.35 19.80
N GLN A 471 -16.41 -2.54 19.52
CA GLN A 471 -15.37 -1.62 20.02
C GLN A 471 -15.56 -0.21 19.46
N TRP A 472 -15.87 -0.10 18.18
CA TRP A 472 -16.18 1.18 17.54
C TRP A 472 -17.45 1.84 18.12
N ALA A 473 -18.47 1.06 18.50
CA ALA A 473 -19.69 1.56 19.10
C ALA A 473 -19.46 2.21 20.48
N THR A 474 -18.39 1.82 21.20
CA THR A 474 -18.01 2.45 22.50
C THR A 474 -17.54 3.90 22.38
N ILE A 475 -17.21 4.39 21.17
CA ILE A 475 -16.73 5.76 20.97
C ILE A 475 -17.85 6.77 21.21
N GLU A 476 -17.54 7.82 21.97
CA GLU A 476 -18.39 9.00 22.07
C GLU A 476 -18.04 10.05 21.00
N PRO A 477 -19.03 10.75 20.40
CA PRO A 477 -20.48 10.61 20.60
C PRO A 477 -21.09 9.38 19.88
N PRO A 478 -22.32 8.97 20.23
CA PRO A 478 -23.06 8.00 19.42
C PRO A 478 -23.29 8.55 18.02
N VAL A 479 -23.39 7.64 17.06
CA VAL A 479 -23.88 7.96 15.72
C VAL A 479 -25.42 7.98 15.71
N ALA A 480 -26.04 7.21 16.60
CA ALA A 480 -27.49 7.18 16.80
C ALA A 480 -28.07 8.57 17.08
N GLY A 481 -29.21 8.86 16.46
CA GLY A 481 -29.91 10.15 16.58
C GLY A 481 -29.36 11.28 15.69
N HIS A 482 -28.31 11.05 14.91
CA HIS A 482 -27.84 11.98 13.88
C HIS A 482 -28.36 11.57 12.49
N ASP A 483 -28.71 12.55 11.64
CA ASP A 483 -28.98 12.29 10.22
C ASP A 483 -27.67 11.97 9.50
N LEU A 484 -27.50 10.72 9.06
CA LEU A 484 -26.26 10.24 8.48
C LEU A 484 -26.06 10.65 7.01
N ARG A 485 -27.08 11.16 6.33
CA ARG A 485 -27.00 11.55 4.91
C ARG A 485 -25.92 12.59 4.62
N PRO A 486 -25.82 13.73 5.34
CA PRO A 486 -24.75 14.71 5.10
C PRO A 486 -23.36 14.12 5.35
N TYR A 487 -23.22 13.22 6.34
CA TYR A 487 -21.96 12.54 6.62
C TYR A 487 -21.58 11.57 5.50
N VAL A 488 -22.47 10.64 5.14
CA VAL A 488 -22.28 9.69 4.03
C VAL A 488 -21.95 10.42 2.74
N PHE A 489 -22.57 11.58 2.49
CA PHE A 489 -22.32 12.37 1.30
C PHE A 489 -20.89 12.93 1.23
N VAL A 490 -20.33 13.43 2.34
CA VAL A 490 -18.93 13.92 2.37
C VAL A 490 -17.91 12.80 2.54
N THR A 491 -18.26 11.71 3.20
CA THR A 491 -17.37 10.56 3.42
C THR A 491 -17.35 9.59 2.25
N ARG A 492 -18.26 9.67 1.29
CA ARG A 492 -18.27 8.80 0.11
C ARG A 492 -17.04 9.05 -0.76
N ASP A 493 -15.93 8.39 -0.42
CA ASP A 493 -14.77 8.32 -1.28
C ASP A 493 -15.11 7.53 -2.55
N ARG A 494 -14.54 7.94 -3.68
CA ARG A 494 -14.76 7.27 -4.97
C ARG A 494 -14.36 5.80 -4.95
N ARG A 495 -13.59 5.35 -3.95
CA ARG A 495 -13.28 3.92 -3.72
C ARG A 495 -14.51 3.07 -3.42
N SER A 496 -15.48 3.56 -2.63
CA SER A 496 -16.74 2.82 -2.35
C SER A 496 -17.73 2.89 -3.54
N SER A 497 -17.62 3.91 -4.39
CA SER A 497 -18.46 4.02 -5.60
C SER A 497 -18.10 3.01 -6.71
N PHE A 498 -16.97 2.29 -6.58
CA PHE A 498 -16.58 1.21 -7.48
C PHE A 498 -17.16 -0.16 -7.09
N GLY A 499 -17.87 -0.26 -5.95
CA GLY A 499 -18.55 -1.49 -5.52
C GLY A 499 -19.85 -1.81 -6.28
N ALA A 500 -20.27 -0.97 -7.23
CA ALA A 500 -21.45 -1.28 -8.04
C ALA A 500 -21.45 -0.77 -9.50
N VAL A 501 -20.73 0.30 -9.89
CA VAL A 501 -20.91 0.89 -11.26
C VAL A 501 -19.66 1.51 -11.93
N ALA A 502 -18.43 1.40 -11.42
CA ALA A 502 -17.22 1.80 -12.17
C ALA A 502 -16.09 0.89 -11.71
N SER A 503 -15.09 0.42 -12.46
CA SER A 503 -14.66 0.58 -13.85
C SER A 503 -14.30 -0.83 -14.31
N LEU A 504 -15.07 -1.38 -15.24
CA LEU A 504 -14.65 -2.53 -16.02
C LEU A 504 -13.60 -2.05 -17.04
N GLY A 505 -12.47 -1.51 -16.56
CA GLY A 505 -11.45 -0.81 -17.36
C GLY A 505 -10.74 -1.65 -18.43
N GLY A 506 -11.09 -2.93 -18.53
CA GLY A 506 -10.91 -3.79 -19.71
C GLY A 506 -12.02 -4.83 -19.89
N LEU A 507 -13.07 -4.77 -19.06
CA LEU A 507 -14.15 -5.76 -18.99
C LEU A 507 -15.48 -5.23 -19.53
N ASP A 508 -15.59 -3.93 -19.86
CA ASP A 508 -16.82 -3.32 -20.39
C ASP A 508 -17.18 -3.92 -21.75
N GLU A 509 -16.16 -4.14 -22.58
CA GLU A 509 -16.31 -4.83 -23.86
C GLU A 509 -16.77 -6.28 -23.65
N LEU A 510 -16.24 -6.95 -22.62
CA LEU A 510 -16.62 -8.31 -22.28
C LEU A 510 -18.07 -8.37 -21.78
N VAL A 511 -18.49 -7.45 -20.90
CA VAL A 511 -19.87 -7.34 -20.43
C VAL A 511 -20.81 -7.03 -21.60
N ALA A 512 -20.43 -6.14 -22.53
CA ALA A 512 -21.22 -5.87 -23.73
C ALA A 512 -21.38 -7.12 -24.61
N LYS A 513 -20.32 -7.93 -24.78
CA LYS A 513 -20.39 -9.23 -25.49
C LYS A 513 -21.30 -10.23 -24.74
N LEU A 514 -21.25 -10.26 -23.41
CA LEU A 514 -22.05 -11.16 -22.57
C LEU A 514 -23.53 -10.76 -22.43
N LEU A 515 -23.84 -9.48 -22.61
CA LEU A 515 -25.20 -8.95 -22.75
C LEU A 515 -25.77 -9.14 -24.17
N GLY A 516 -24.91 -9.47 -25.15
CA GLY A 516 -25.26 -9.59 -26.55
C GLY A 516 -25.94 -10.92 -26.94
N SER A 517 -25.91 -11.20 -28.24
CA SER A 517 -26.50 -12.40 -28.84
C SER A 517 -25.80 -13.70 -28.41
N SER A 518 -26.44 -14.86 -28.64
CA SER A 518 -25.85 -16.17 -28.34
C SER A 518 -24.46 -16.38 -28.97
N LEU A 519 -24.22 -15.79 -30.14
CA LEU A 519 -22.94 -15.87 -30.84
C LEU A 519 -21.86 -15.05 -30.12
N GLN A 520 -22.21 -13.85 -29.64
CA GLN A 520 -21.28 -12.97 -28.93
C GLN A 520 -20.87 -13.55 -27.56
N VAL A 521 -21.83 -14.13 -26.83
CA VAL A 521 -21.55 -14.83 -25.56
C VAL A 521 -20.57 -15.99 -25.77
N LYS A 522 -20.74 -16.77 -26.85
CA LYS A 522 -19.83 -17.88 -27.18
C LYS A 522 -18.44 -17.39 -27.60
N GLN A 523 -18.35 -16.28 -28.33
CA GLN A 523 -17.07 -15.68 -28.71
C GLN A 523 -16.29 -15.18 -27.48
N ALA A 524 -17.01 -14.69 -26.46
CA ALA A 524 -16.44 -14.26 -25.18
C ALA A 524 -15.98 -15.41 -24.26
N SER A 525 -16.31 -16.67 -24.56
CA SER A 525 -16.05 -17.83 -23.68
C SER A 525 -14.58 -17.97 -23.27
N ALA A 526 -13.65 -17.77 -24.21
CA ALA A 526 -12.20 -17.85 -23.94
C ALA A 526 -11.67 -16.68 -23.11
N GLU A 527 -12.28 -15.49 -23.24
CA GLU A 527 -11.96 -14.31 -22.43
C GLU A 527 -12.48 -14.52 -20.99
N VAL A 528 -13.72 -15.01 -20.86
CA VAL A 528 -14.36 -15.36 -19.58
C VAL A 528 -13.54 -16.38 -18.79
N ALA A 529 -13.02 -17.42 -19.45
CA ALA A 529 -12.24 -18.46 -18.78
C ALA A 529 -10.89 -17.96 -18.19
N ARG A 530 -10.40 -16.80 -18.63
CA ARG A 530 -9.12 -16.21 -18.19
C ARG A 530 -9.27 -15.17 -17.08
N LEU A 531 -10.51 -14.82 -16.71
CA LEU A 531 -10.78 -13.84 -15.66
C LEU A 531 -10.22 -14.31 -14.31
N GLN A 532 -9.68 -13.36 -13.55
CA GLN A 532 -9.37 -13.61 -12.14
C GLN A 532 -10.67 -13.73 -11.32
N PRO A 533 -10.66 -14.40 -10.16
CA PRO A 533 -11.86 -14.60 -9.34
C PRO A 533 -12.63 -13.30 -9.03
N LEU A 534 -11.93 -12.22 -8.67
CA LEU A 534 -12.53 -10.92 -8.39
C LEU A 534 -13.17 -10.27 -9.63
N GLU A 535 -12.52 -10.40 -10.79
CA GLU A 535 -13.05 -9.89 -12.06
C GLU A 535 -14.29 -10.67 -12.51
N ALA A 536 -14.30 -11.99 -12.28
CA ALA A 536 -15.43 -12.85 -12.58
C ALA A 536 -16.66 -12.51 -11.71
N GLU A 537 -16.44 -12.24 -10.42
CA GLU A 537 -17.49 -11.75 -9.51
C GLU A 537 -18.07 -10.40 -9.97
N GLN A 538 -17.22 -9.44 -10.34
CA GLN A 538 -17.66 -8.13 -10.84
C GLN A 538 -18.52 -8.22 -12.12
N VAL A 539 -18.07 -9.03 -13.09
CA VAL A 539 -18.81 -9.27 -14.34
C VAL A 539 -20.15 -9.97 -14.03
N PHE A 540 -20.13 -10.94 -13.12
CA PHE A 540 -21.32 -11.67 -12.70
C PHE A 540 -22.35 -10.75 -12.03
N ASP A 541 -21.94 -9.90 -11.09
CA ASP A 541 -22.84 -8.97 -10.40
C ASP A 541 -23.42 -7.92 -11.35
N THR A 542 -22.62 -7.46 -12.31
CA THR A 542 -23.09 -6.54 -13.37
C THR A 542 -24.18 -7.19 -14.23
N LEU A 543 -23.96 -8.42 -14.69
CA LEU A 543 -24.95 -9.16 -15.47
C LEU A 543 -26.20 -9.48 -14.63
N ARG A 544 -26.03 -9.81 -13.35
CA ARG A 544 -27.11 -10.08 -12.40
C ARG A 544 -28.01 -8.86 -12.21
N ALA A 545 -27.41 -7.69 -11.98
CA ALA A 545 -28.13 -6.44 -11.87
C ALA A 545 -28.93 -6.13 -13.14
N LYS A 546 -28.31 -6.27 -14.31
CA LYS A 546 -28.98 -6.05 -15.61
C LYS A 546 -30.15 -6.99 -15.86
N VAL A 547 -30.04 -8.27 -15.48
CA VAL A 547 -31.14 -9.23 -15.58
C VAL A 547 -32.27 -8.91 -14.60
N ARG A 548 -31.94 -8.48 -13.37
CA ARG A 548 -32.93 -8.10 -12.36
C ARG A 548 -33.71 -6.85 -12.75
N ASP A 549 -33.03 -5.87 -13.35
CA ASP A 549 -33.60 -4.58 -13.72
C ASP A 549 -34.30 -4.62 -15.09
N ALA A 550 -34.38 -5.79 -15.74
CA ALA A 550 -35.07 -5.97 -17.01
C ALA A 550 -36.58 -5.77 -16.85
N GLU A 551 -37.17 -4.88 -17.67
CA GLU A 551 -38.61 -4.58 -17.65
C GLU A 551 -39.47 -5.80 -18.02
N GLU A 552 -38.95 -6.71 -18.86
CA GLU A 552 -39.66 -7.90 -19.33
C GLU A 552 -38.92 -9.20 -18.98
N LEU A 553 -39.32 -9.83 -17.87
CA LEU A 553 -38.83 -11.15 -17.44
C LEU A 553 -39.64 -12.32 -18.04
N ALA A 554 -40.66 -12.04 -18.85
CA ALA A 554 -41.45 -13.04 -19.57
C ALA A 554 -40.68 -13.65 -20.75
N GLY A 555 -39.81 -12.86 -21.38
CA GLY A 555 -38.81 -13.31 -22.35
C GLY A 555 -37.45 -13.56 -21.69
N GLU A 556 -36.52 -14.18 -22.42
CA GLU A 556 -35.14 -14.35 -21.94
C GLU A 556 -34.40 -13.00 -21.97
N PRO A 557 -34.02 -12.42 -20.81
CA PRO A 557 -33.43 -11.09 -20.76
C PRO A 557 -31.97 -11.09 -21.22
N ALA A 558 -31.51 -9.93 -21.69
CA ALA A 558 -30.10 -9.71 -22.00
C ALA A 558 -29.23 -9.99 -20.76
N GLY A 559 -28.18 -10.79 -20.94
CA GLY A 559 -27.28 -11.20 -19.84
C GLY A 559 -27.61 -12.55 -19.19
N ALA A 560 -28.81 -13.12 -19.37
CA ALA A 560 -29.14 -14.45 -18.82
C ALA A 560 -28.17 -15.54 -19.31
N ARG A 561 -27.84 -15.52 -20.61
CA ARG A 561 -26.86 -16.43 -21.21
C ARG A 561 -25.43 -16.14 -20.75
N GLY A 562 -25.10 -14.87 -20.55
CA GLY A 562 -23.82 -14.45 -20.00
C GLY A 562 -23.59 -14.99 -18.59
N LEU A 563 -24.63 -14.93 -17.72
CA LEU A 563 -24.61 -15.51 -16.37
C LEU A 563 -24.35 -17.02 -16.39
N ALA A 564 -24.96 -17.75 -17.32
CA ALA A 564 -24.71 -19.18 -17.50
C ALA A 564 -23.27 -19.47 -17.97
N GLU A 565 -22.76 -18.67 -18.90
CA GLU A 565 -21.41 -18.85 -19.47
C GLU A 565 -20.31 -18.54 -18.44
N ILE A 566 -20.44 -17.46 -17.67
CA ILE A 566 -19.44 -17.13 -16.63
C ILE A 566 -19.43 -18.14 -15.48
N SER A 567 -20.61 -18.58 -15.03
CA SER A 567 -20.74 -19.58 -13.96
C SER A 567 -20.28 -20.97 -14.39
N ARG A 568 -20.25 -21.25 -15.69
CA ARG A 568 -19.69 -22.49 -16.23
C ARG A 568 -18.18 -22.57 -16.01
N HIS A 569 -17.45 -21.48 -16.26
CA HIS A 569 -15.99 -21.43 -16.15
C HIS A 569 -15.50 -21.16 -14.72
N HIS A 570 -16.31 -20.51 -13.89
CA HIS A 570 -15.94 -20.11 -12.52
C HIS A 570 -16.80 -20.81 -11.46
N PRO A 571 -16.27 -21.87 -10.80
CA PRO A 571 -17.04 -22.67 -9.84
C PRO A 571 -17.62 -21.87 -8.67
N LEU A 572 -16.89 -20.85 -8.19
CA LEU A 572 -17.31 -19.99 -7.07
C LEU A 572 -18.67 -19.29 -7.32
N LEU A 573 -19.03 -19.04 -8.58
CA LEU A 573 -20.25 -18.31 -8.94
C LEU A 573 -21.49 -19.20 -9.09
N ARG A 574 -21.34 -20.53 -9.11
CA ARG A 574 -22.45 -21.46 -9.39
C ARG A 574 -23.54 -21.43 -8.32
N ARG A 575 -23.13 -21.31 -7.05
CA ARG A 575 -24.06 -21.18 -5.92
C ARG A 575 -24.73 -19.80 -5.89
N ALA A 576 -23.97 -18.75 -6.21
CA ALA A 576 -24.51 -17.39 -6.33
C ALA A 576 -25.56 -17.31 -7.47
N LEU A 577 -25.32 -17.98 -8.60
CA LEU A 577 -26.27 -18.10 -9.71
C LEU A 577 -27.56 -18.80 -9.26
N LEU A 578 -27.44 -19.91 -8.53
CA LEU A 578 -28.59 -20.64 -8.04
C LEU A 578 -29.40 -19.81 -7.03
N ALA A 579 -28.74 -19.11 -6.10
CA ALA A 579 -29.39 -18.20 -5.16
C ALA A 579 -30.12 -17.07 -5.91
N PHE A 580 -29.48 -16.47 -6.92
CA PHE A 580 -30.09 -15.46 -7.75
C PHE A 580 -31.36 -15.97 -8.46
N LEU A 581 -31.33 -17.17 -9.03
CA LEU A 581 -32.51 -17.76 -9.68
C LEU A 581 -33.66 -18.00 -8.68
N LYS A 582 -33.36 -18.33 -7.42
CA LYS A 582 -34.36 -18.48 -6.35
C LYS A 582 -35.02 -17.14 -5.99
N ASP A 583 -34.25 -16.04 -6.02
CA ASP A 583 -34.71 -14.70 -5.63
C ASP A 583 -35.56 -13.99 -6.70
N LEU A 584 -35.63 -14.52 -7.93
CA LEU A 584 -36.39 -13.87 -9.00
C LEU A 584 -37.92 -13.95 -8.76
N PRO A 585 -38.68 -12.87 -9.06
CA PRO A 585 -40.11 -12.79 -8.76
C PRO A 585 -40.92 -13.76 -9.65
N VAL A 586 -41.42 -14.84 -9.05
CA VAL A 586 -42.16 -15.93 -9.73
C VAL A 586 -43.32 -15.43 -10.59
N SER A 587 -44.01 -14.37 -10.15
CA SER A 587 -45.13 -13.77 -10.85
C SER A 587 -44.78 -13.15 -12.22
N ARG A 588 -43.50 -12.81 -12.47
CA ARG A 588 -43.04 -12.16 -13.71
C ARG A 588 -42.16 -13.05 -14.59
N LEU A 589 -41.85 -14.26 -14.15
CA LEU A 589 -40.89 -15.15 -14.83
C LEU A 589 -41.47 -15.88 -16.05
N GLY A 590 -40.69 -15.90 -17.12
CA GLY A 590 -40.98 -16.66 -18.34
C GLY A 590 -40.42 -18.09 -18.36
N PRO A 591 -40.81 -18.90 -19.36
CA PRO A 591 -40.31 -20.27 -19.54
C PRO A 591 -38.80 -20.41 -19.74
N TRP A 592 -38.07 -19.36 -20.09
CA TRP A 592 -36.63 -19.41 -20.32
C TRP A 592 -35.86 -19.86 -19.08
N VAL A 593 -36.33 -19.51 -17.88
CA VAL A 593 -35.66 -19.77 -16.60
C VAL A 593 -35.54 -21.26 -16.26
N VAL A 594 -36.33 -22.13 -16.92
CA VAL A 594 -36.28 -23.58 -16.67
C VAL A 594 -35.25 -24.33 -17.52
N THR A 595 -34.61 -23.65 -18.48
CA THR A 595 -33.67 -24.26 -19.44
C THR A 595 -32.38 -23.45 -19.58
N GLY A 596 -31.28 -24.09 -20.00
CA GLY A 596 -30.00 -23.41 -20.26
C GLY A 596 -28.99 -23.43 -19.10
N TRP A 597 -29.45 -23.49 -17.85
CA TRP A 597 -28.58 -23.42 -16.65
C TRP A 597 -27.82 -24.71 -16.34
N ARG A 598 -28.33 -25.87 -16.77
CA ARG A 598 -27.70 -27.17 -16.50
C ARG A 598 -26.28 -27.31 -17.04
N GLY A 599 -25.91 -26.53 -18.06
CA GLY A 599 -24.55 -26.50 -18.60
C GLY A 599 -23.57 -25.68 -17.75
N ALA A 600 -24.08 -24.83 -16.84
CA ALA A 600 -23.31 -24.00 -15.93
C ALA A 600 -22.99 -24.73 -14.61
N PHE A 601 -23.85 -25.66 -14.18
CA PHE A 601 -23.64 -26.47 -12.98
C PHE A 601 -22.87 -27.74 -13.33
N ALA A 602 -21.69 -27.95 -12.75
CA ALA A 602 -20.92 -29.18 -12.96
C ALA A 602 -21.20 -30.20 -11.84
N GLU A 603 -21.31 -29.72 -10.61
CA GLU A 603 -21.46 -30.49 -9.38
C GLU A 603 -22.87 -31.11 -9.26
N GLU A 604 -22.94 -32.33 -8.72
CA GLU A 604 -24.22 -33.05 -8.58
C GLU A 604 -25.13 -32.47 -7.49
N ASP A 605 -24.57 -31.87 -6.44
CA ASP A 605 -25.32 -31.18 -5.37
C ASP A 605 -26.05 -29.94 -5.89
N VAL A 606 -25.36 -29.07 -6.64
CA VAL A 606 -25.96 -27.86 -7.23
C VAL A 606 -27.02 -28.21 -8.27
N LYS A 607 -26.81 -29.28 -9.05
CA LYS A 607 -27.83 -29.82 -9.98
C LYS A 607 -29.06 -30.33 -9.24
N ALA A 608 -28.88 -31.04 -8.13
CA ALA A 608 -29.98 -31.54 -7.31
C ALA A 608 -30.81 -30.40 -6.70
N GLU A 609 -30.16 -29.33 -6.23
CA GLU A 609 -30.86 -28.14 -5.74
C GLU A 609 -31.63 -27.40 -6.84
N PHE A 610 -31.05 -27.26 -8.02
CA PHE A 610 -31.75 -26.67 -9.17
C PHE A 610 -32.97 -27.51 -9.57
N ASP A 611 -32.88 -28.84 -9.51
CA ASP A 611 -34.02 -29.73 -9.74
C ASP A 611 -35.09 -29.59 -8.64
N GLY A 612 -34.67 -29.31 -7.40
CA GLY A 612 -35.56 -28.89 -6.31
C GLY A 612 -36.32 -27.60 -6.64
N LEU A 613 -35.63 -26.60 -7.18
CA LEU A 613 -36.24 -25.32 -7.61
C LEU A 613 -37.24 -25.52 -8.76
N LEU A 614 -36.90 -26.31 -9.78
CA LEU A 614 -37.83 -26.67 -10.87
C LEU A 614 -39.09 -27.37 -10.33
N ASN A 615 -38.93 -28.26 -9.34
CA ASN A 615 -40.07 -28.92 -8.70
C ASN A 615 -40.95 -27.92 -7.92
N ALA A 616 -40.36 -26.94 -7.24
CA ALA A 616 -41.10 -25.87 -6.58
C ALA A 616 -41.89 -25.02 -7.60
N TRP A 617 -41.27 -24.61 -8.70
CA TRP A 617 -41.95 -23.88 -9.79
C TRP A 617 -43.01 -24.72 -10.54
N SER A 618 -42.94 -26.05 -10.51
CA SER A 618 -43.98 -26.92 -11.07
C SER A 618 -45.25 -27.01 -10.20
N LYS A 619 -45.13 -26.66 -8.91
CA LYS A 619 -46.19 -26.77 -7.90
C LYS A 619 -46.85 -25.44 -7.53
N GLN A 620 -46.22 -24.31 -7.85
CA GLN A 620 -46.81 -22.99 -7.64
C GLN A 620 -48.02 -22.76 -8.58
N ASP A 621 -48.94 -21.89 -8.16
CA ASP A 621 -50.19 -21.56 -8.87
C ASP A 621 -50.25 -20.09 -9.33
N GLU A 622 -49.23 -19.29 -9.02
CA GLU A 622 -49.13 -17.86 -9.29
C GLU A 622 -48.82 -17.55 -10.77
N ASN A 623 -48.13 -18.45 -11.48
CA ASN A 623 -47.69 -18.27 -12.87
C ASN A 623 -47.89 -19.55 -13.68
N GLY A 624 -49.00 -19.61 -14.42
CA GLY A 624 -49.40 -20.76 -15.24
C GLY A 624 -48.38 -21.15 -16.34
N PRO A 625 -47.87 -20.21 -17.15
CA PRO A 625 -46.83 -20.50 -18.15
C PRO A 625 -45.55 -21.11 -17.56
N LEU A 626 -45.05 -20.56 -16.46
CA LEU A 626 -43.87 -21.10 -15.76
C LEU A 626 -44.16 -22.50 -15.20
N LYS A 627 -45.34 -22.71 -14.61
CA LYS A 627 -45.77 -24.01 -14.09
C LYS A 627 -45.76 -25.11 -15.16
N ALA A 628 -46.30 -24.81 -16.34
CA ALA A 628 -46.34 -25.74 -17.46
C ALA A 628 -44.92 -26.06 -17.96
N ALA A 629 -44.05 -25.05 -18.08
CA ALA A 629 -42.66 -25.20 -18.51
C ALA A 629 -41.82 -26.01 -17.50
N ALA A 630 -41.94 -25.70 -16.21
CA ALA A 630 -41.27 -26.43 -15.13
C ALA A 630 -41.73 -27.89 -15.08
N THR A 631 -43.04 -28.15 -15.18
CA THR A 631 -43.59 -29.52 -15.24
C THR A 631 -43.02 -30.33 -16.40
N ALA A 632 -42.88 -29.70 -17.57
CA ALA A 632 -42.27 -30.34 -18.74
C ALA A 632 -40.78 -30.63 -18.51
N ALA A 633 -40.03 -29.67 -17.94
CA ALA A 633 -38.61 -29.82 -17.62
C ALA A 633 -38.36 -30.94 -16.60
N THR A 634 -39.13 -31.02 -15.52
CA THR A 634 -39.02 -32.08 -14.50
C THR A 634 -39.35 -33.46 -15.06
N LYS A 635 -40.33 -33.57 -15.97
CA LYS A 635 -40.64 -34.83 -16.68
C LYS A 635 -39.50 -35.27 -17.61
N LEU A 636 -38.85 -34.32 -18.28
CA LEU A 636 -37.72 -34.60 -19.17
C LEU A 636 -36.47 -35.05 -18.38
N ALA A 637 -36.21 -34.41 -17.23
CA ALA A 637 -35.13 -34.78 -16.31
C ALA A 637 -35.29 -36.22 -15.79
N ARG A 638 -36.50 -36.59 -15.35
CA ARG A 638 -36.82 -37.96 -14.89
C ARG A 638 -36.68 -39.03 -15.97
N ARG A 639 -36.87 -38.69 -17.25
CA ARG A 639 -36.65 -39.61 -18.38
C ARG A 639 -35.17 -39.80 -18.72
N ARG A 640 -34.31 -38.82 -18.48
CA ARG A 640 -32.86 -38.91 -18.71
C ARG A 640 -32.11 -39.67 -17.60
N GLY A 641 -32.56 -39.61 -16.35
CA GLY A 641 -31.98 -40.39 -15.24
C GLY A 641 -32.38 -41.87 -15.20
N ARG A 642 -33.15 -42.35 -16.18
CA ARG A 642 -33.59 -43.76 -16.33
C ARG A 642 -32.95 -44.47 -17.54
N ARG A 643 -32.03 -43.81 -18.24
CA ARG A 643 -31.31 -44.33 -19.40
C ARG A 643 -29.85 -44.59 -19.06
#